data_AF-A0A1F9CLM4-F1
#
_entry.id   AF-A0A1F9CLM4-F1
#
_cell.length_a   1.000
_cell.length_b   1.000
_cell.length_c   1.000
_cell.angle_alpha   90.00
_cell.angle_beta   90.00
_cell.angle_gamma   90.00
#
_symmetry.space_group_name_H-M   'P 1'
#
loop_
_entity.id
_entity.type
_entity.pdbx_description
1 polymer ?
#
loop_
_entity_poly.entity_id
_entity_poly.type
_entity_poly.pdbx_seq_one_letter_code
_entity_poly.pdbx_strand_id
1 'polypeptide(L)'
;MSQKPTIIIPGMEKGARVDSRLFEERIQKAVSEGHRQIEIIAQGQHGIGGRLWRAGNDPLCIRILGTSGQRVGAMGFPNTIIDVVGPASDDVGWLNAGSRITVRGNATNGVANAMAQGKIYIAGDIGARGMTMTKHNPRFDPPELWVLGSVGDSFAEFMAGGIAVICGVGKDWSDNVLGYRPCVGMVGGKIFFRGPHQDYSEHDARLTVPDDEEWQWLTGHMENFIEEVGRAALLTELTADRGAWKLLVARKPYEKTGGKLWNLHRFREELWDRELGKGGMIGDLTDKDRSPVELIATGDLRRFIPLWENEKYLPPCQAHCPTGIPVQKRWELIRKGKMQEAVDLALSYTPFPAAICGYLCPNLCMQNCTRQKGDLPAVDVTLLGKASLQAAVPVPAPATGRKIAVIGGGAAGLSVAWQLHMKGHEPVIHEMRRQLGGKITETIPRSRIPDEVVDHELKRLEEEIPHKHLKHPLTGEEFRKLYEKYDVVVIATGARKPRIIPVPGHERVAAALDFLHESRLDRAKVGKNVVIIGAGNVGCDAAAEASRLGAQSVTLIDIQAPASFGVERKHAEAAGAKFLWPRFTKTITETAVELTDGTVLPADTVIMAVGDQPDLIFLPEEIKTEKGFVVVNEKFQTSDPKVFAIGDAVRLGLLTEAIGAGRVAARAIDDLFRGREDTYDQLPPIDTERVKLEYYDPRLPRFEDPLSCAAGCASCGACRDCGLCETICPQNAISRQDLGEEAYEYTVDAELCIGCGFCAGACPCGIWRLIENDPLE
;
A
#
# COMPACT_ATOMS: atom_id res chain seq x y z
N MET A 1 10.29 -39.30 -15.02
CA MET A 1 11.72 -39.45 -15.39
C MET A 1 12.28 -40.66 -14.66
N SER A 2 13.00 -41.55 -15.36
CA SER A 2 13.63 -42.74 -14.77
C SER A 2 14.59 -42.32 -13.65
N GLN A 3 14.35 -42.76 -12.41
CA GLN A 3 15.26 -42.48 -11.28
C GLN A 3 16.61 -43.16 -11.57
N LYS A 4 17.68 -42.37 -11.69
CA LYS A 4 19.05 -42.89 -11.77
C LYS A 4 19.38 -43.64 -10.46
N PRO A 5 20.21 -44.71 -10.52
CA PRO A 5 20.60 -45.44 -9.33
C PRO A 5 21.34 -44.54 -8.34
N THR A 6 21.31 -44.94 -7.06
CA THR A 6 22.05 -44.28 -5.97
C THR A 6 23.53 -44.20 -6.33
N ILE A 7 24.13 -43.02 -6.14
CA ILE A 7 25.57 -42.80 -6.33
C ILE A 7 26.26 -42.70 -4.98
N ILE A 8 27.41 -43.36 -4.85
CA ILE A 8 28.25 -43.32 -3.65
C ILE A 8 29.43 -42.37 -3.91
N ILE A 9 29.62 -41.40 -3.03
CA ILE A 9 30.72 -40.42 -3.10
C ILE A 9 31.67 -40.65 -1.90
N PRO A 10 32.85 -41.24 -2.11
CA PRO A 10 33.79 -41.53 -1.04
C PRO A 10 34.62 -40.29 -0.65
N GLY A 11 34.71 -40.01 0.65
CA GLY A 11 35.53 -38.94 1.22
C GLY A 11 37.02 -39.24 1.28
N MET A 12 37.43 -40.45 0.89
CA MET A 12 38.82 -40.88 0.73
C MET A 12 39.09 -41.29 -0.71
N GLU A 13 40.27 -40.95 -1.22
CA GLU A 13 40.74 -41.41 -2.51
C GLU A 13 42.24 -41.70 -2.42
N LYS A 14 42.64 -42.91 -2.83
CA LYS A 14 44.05 -43.37 -2.79
C LYS A 14 44.73 -43.18 -1.42
N GLY A 15 43.97 -43.38 -0.34
CA GLY A 15 44.47 -43.26 1.03
C GLY A 15 44.54 -41.83 1.58
N ALA A 16 44.14 -40.81 0.80
CA ALA A 16 44.09 -39.42 1.23
C ALA A 16 42.64 -38.91 1.35
N ARG A 17 42.40 -38.02 2.33
CA ARG A 17 41.11 -37.34 2.49
C ARG A 17 40.87 -36.37 1.34
N VAL A 18 39.70 -36.44 0.71
CA VAL A 18 39.30 -35.48 -0.33
C VAL A 18 39.00 -34.12 0.29
N ASP A 19 39.55 -33.05 -0.28
CA ASP A 19 39.27 -31.67 0.12
C ASP A 19 37.78 -31.32 0.05
N SER A 20 37.29 -30.57 1.04
CA SER A 20 35.87 -30.19 1.14
C SER A 20 35.34 -29.49 -0.12
N ARG A 21 36.16 -28.66 -0.79
CA ARG A 21 35.78 -28.00 -2.06
C ARG A 21 35.54 -29.01 -3.18
N LEU A 22 36.51 -29.91 -3.41
CA LEU A 22 36.42 -30.93 -4.46
C LEU A 22 35.29 -31.91 -4.16
N PHE A 23 35.05 -32.19 -2.88
CA PHE A 23 33.96 -33.04 -2.42
C PHE A 23 32.60 -32.43 -2.73
N GLU A 24 32.41 -31.14 -2.42
CA GLU A 24 31.20 -30.39 -2.77
C GLU A 24 30.97 -30.35 -4.29
N GLU A 25 32.01 -30.09 -5.09
CA GLU A 25 31.93 -30.09 -6.56
C GLU A 25 31.46 -31.45 -7.10
N ARG A 26 31.89 -32.56 -6.50
CA ARG A 26 31.44 -33.91 -6.88
C ARG A 26 29.96 -34.12 -6.57
N ILE A 27 29.48 -33.66 -5.42
CA ILE A 27 28.06 -33.74 -5.04
C ILE A 27 27.22 -32.89 -6.00
N GLN A 28 27.62 -31.65 -6.27
CA GLN A 28 26.95 -30.74 -7.22
C GLN A 28 26.90 -31.32 -8.63
N LYS A 29 27.99 -31.96 -9.08
CA LYS A 29 28.06 -32.64 -10.37
C LYS A 29 27.07 -33.80 -10.42
N ALA A 30 27.03 -34.65 -9.40
CA ALA A 30 26.08 -35.77 -9.33
C ALA A 30 24.61 -35.29 -9.41
N VAL A 31 24.27 -34.21 -8.69
CA VAL A 31 22.92 -33.61 -8.76
C VAL A 31 22.64 -33.07 -10.17
N SER A 32 23.60 -32.38 -10.78
CA SER A 32 23.47 -31.83 -12.14
C SER A 32 23.31 -32.93 -13.19
N GLU A 33 23.92 -34.09 -12.97
CA GLU A 33 23.79 -35.27 -13.83
C GLU A 33 22.46 -36.02 -13.60
N GLY A 34 21.61 -35.57 -12.69
CA GLY A 34 20.27 -36.14 -12.47
C GLY A 34 20.21 -37.20 -11.37
N HIS A 35 21.26 -37.39 -10.56
CA HIS A 35 21.17 -38.22 -9.37
C HIS A 35 20.33 -37.51 -8.30
N ARG A 36 19.44 -38.27 -7.65
CA ARG A 36 18.53 -37.79 -6.60
C ARG A 36 18.64 -38.58 -5.29
N GLN A 37 19.41 -39.66 -5.31
CA GLN A 37 19.76 -40.49 -4.16
C GLN A 37 21.28 -40.53 -4.11
N ILE A 38 21.89 -39.91 -3.10
CA ILE A 38 23.34 -39.79 -2.96
C ILE A 38 23.75 -40.30 -1.59
N GLU A 39 24.63 -41.28 -1.56
CA GLU A 39 25.27 -41.75 -0.34
C GLU A 39 26.69 -41.20 -0.25
N ILE A 40 27.05 -40.67 0.91
CA ILE A 40 28.30 -39.96 1.15
C ILE A 40 29.03 -40.69 2.26
N ILE A 41 30.28 -41.09 2.02
CA ILE A 41 31.14 -41.67 3.06
C ILE A 41 32.10 -40.57 3.53
N ALA A 42 31.68 -39.80 4.52
CA ALA A 42 32.39 -38.63 5.02
C ALA A 42 33.57 -38.98 5.95
N GLN A 43 34.59 -38.12 5.92
CA GLN A 43 35.81 -38.15 6.73
C GLN A 43 36.16 -36.73 7.20
N GLY A 44 35.17 -36.03 7.78
CA GLY A 44 35.31 -34.67 8.29
C GLY A 44 35.27 -33.58 7.20
N GLN A 45 34.66 -33.80 6.05
CA GLN A 45 34.41 -32.73 5.06
C GLN A 45 33.35 -31.76 5.56
N HIS A 46 33.53 -30.48 5.27
CA HIS A 46 32.65 -29.40 5.72
C HIS A 46 31.64 -29.03 4.63
N GLY A 47 30.46 -28.53 5.02
CA GLY A 47 29.50 -27.94 4.09
C GLY A 47 28.65 -28.94 3.29
N ILE A 48 28.56 -30.19 3.74
CA ILE A 48 27.95 -31.28 2.96
C ILE A 48 26.44 -31.08 2.84
N GLY A 49 25.92 -31.10 1.61
CA GLY A 49 24.50 -31.41 1.32
C GLY A 49 23.54 -30.22 1.27
N GLY A 50 23.97 -29.00 1.60
CA GLY A 50 23.05 -27.86 1.71
C GLY A 50 22.73 -27.12 0.40
N ARG A 51 23.75 -26.73 -0.38
CA ARG A 51 23.59 -25.79 -1.53
C ARG A 51 23.16 -26.46 -2.84
N LEU A 52 22.19 -27.38 -2.82
CA LEU A 52 21.88 -28.25 -3.96
C LEU A 52 20.70 -27.77 -4.84
N TRP A 53 20.58 -26.46 -5.09
CA TRP A 53 19.46 -25.84 -5.83
C TRP A 53 19.28 -26.32 -7.28
N ARG A 54 20.31 -26.92 -7.88
CA ARG A 54 20.26 -27.46 -9.25
C ARG A 54 19.28 -28.62 -9.42
N ALA A 55 18.82 -29.20 -8.31
CA ALA A 55 17.73 -30.19 -8.33
C ALA A 55 16.37 -29.56 -8.70
N GLY A 56 16.24 -28.22 -8.73
CA GLY A 56 14.96 -27.56 -9.00
C GLY A 56 13.94 -27.95 -7.95
N ASN A 57 12.80 -28.50 -8.36
CA ASN A 57 11.74 -29.00 -7.47
C ASN A 57 11.82 -30.51 -7.22
N ASP A 58 12.79 -31.23 -7.79
CA ASP A 58 12.89 -32.68 -7.63
C ASP A 58 13.35 -33.07 -6.21
N PRO A 59 12.66 -34.00 -5.53
CA PRO A 59 13.12 -34.48 -4.22
C PRO A 59 14.54 -35.06 -4.29
N LEU A 60 15.40 -34.62 -3.37
CA LEU A 60 16.79 -35.03 -3.27
C LEU A 60 17.06 -35.61 -1.89
N CYS A 61 17.61 -36.83 -1.83
CA CYS A 61 17.99 -37.48 -0.58
C CYS A 61 19.51 -37.68 -0.52
N ILE A 62 20.12 -37.16 0.55
CA ILE A 62 21.54 -37.28 0.86
C ILE A 62 21.67 -38.11 2.14
N ARG A 63 22.31 -39.27 2.07
CA ARG A 63 22.64 -40.07 3.25
C ARG A 63 24.13 -39.96 3.55
N ILE A 64 24.48 -39.52 4.75
CA ILE A 64 25.87 -39.29 5.17
C ILE A 64 26.27 -40.38 6.19
N LEU A 65 27.26 -41.18 5.81
CA LEU A 65 27.92 -42.18 6.64
C LEU A 65 29.28 -41.63 7.11
N GLY A 66 29.76 -42.09 8.27
CA GLY A 66 31.04 -41.62 8.83
C GLY A 66 30.92 -40.24 9.50
N THR A 67 32.06 -39.58 9.74
CA THR A 67 32.09 -38.33 10.48
C THR A 67 31.86 -37.15 9.55
N SER A 68 30.76 -36.41 9.72
CA SER A 68 30.58 -35.15 9.02
C SER A 68 31.43 -34.04 9.67
N GLY A 69 32.04 -33.17 8.86
CA GLY A 69 32.64 -31.94 9.38
C GLY A 69 31.59 -30.87 9.68
N GLN A 70 32.03 -29.63 9.88
CA GLN A 70 31.13 -28.51 10.19
C GLN A 70 30.17 -28.20 9.03
N ARG A 71 29.04 -27.55 9.33
CA ARG A 71 28.11 -26.95 8.35
C ARG A 71 27.38 -27.95 7.45
N VAL A 72 27.05 -29.12 7.97
CA VAL A 72 26.14 -30.05 7.25
C VAL A 72 24.81 -29.36 6.99
N GLY A 73 24.31 -29.44 5.75
CA GLY A 73 23.04 -28.84 5.34
C GLY A 73 23.01 -27.31 5.35
N ALA A 74 24.17 -26.66 5.37
CA ALA A 74 24.22 -25.20 5.36
C ALA A 74 23.67 -24.60 4.06
N MET A 75 22.85 -23.56 4.17
CA MET A 75 22.08 -22.97 3.05
C MET A 75 21.19 -24.00 2.34
N GLY A 76 20.60 -24.91 3.12
CA GLY A 76 19.72 -25.97 2.64
C GLY A 76 18.52 -25.46 1.84
N PHE A 77 18.26 -26.09 0.69
CA PHE A 77 17.18 -25.73 -0.23
C PHE A 77 15.89 -26.56 0.01
N PRO A 78 14.68 -25.99 -0.20
CA PRO A 78 13.43 -26.74 -0.10
C PRO A 78 13.38 -27.88 -1.12
N ASN A 79 13.10 -29.12 -0.66
CA ASN A 79 13.11 -30.43 -1.37
C ASN A 79 14.30 -31.36 -1.06
N THR A 80 15.27 -30.89 -0.28
CA THR A 80 16.45 -31.69 0.09
C THR A 80 16.26 -32.33 1.47
N ILE A 81 16.46 -33.64 1.55
CA ILE A 81 16.46 -34.44 2.78
C ILE A 81 17.88 -34.92 3.04
N ILE A 82 18.41 -34.64 4.21
CA ILE A 82 19.77 -35.02 4.62
C ILE A 82 19.68 -35.92 5.85
N ASP A 83 20.12 -37.16 5.77
CA ASP A 83 20.17 -38.12 6.88
C ASP A 83 21.62 -38.40 7.27
N VAL A 84 22.04 -37.92 8.44
CA VAL A 84 23.38 -38.12 9.01
C VAL A 84 23.33 -39.31 9.96
N VAL A 85 24.00 -40.40 9.55
CA VAL A 85 24.09 -41.64 10.31
C VAL A 85 25.23 -41.53 11.33
N GLY A 86 24.99 -40.78 12.40
CA GLY A 86 25.95 -40.56 13.49
C GLY A 86 25.87 -39.14 14.05
N PRO A 87 26.85 -38.73 14.88
CA PRO A 87 26.95 -37.37 15.38
C PRO A 87 27.42 -36.38 14.30
N ALA A 88 27.10 -35.10 14.49
CA ALA A 88 27.50 -34.02 13.59
C ALA A 88 28.28 -32.91 14.33
N SER A 89 29.20 -32.27 13.61
CA SER A 89 29.98 -31.13 14.13
C SER A 89 29.21 -29.81 13.95
N ASP A 90 29.84 -28.66 14.24
CA ASP A 90 29.16 -27.39 14.47
C ASP A 90 28.38 -26.90 13.25
N ASP A 91 27.42 -26.01 13.50
CA ASP A 91 26.66 -25.28 12.48
C ASP A 91 25.76 -26.16 11.58
N VAL A 92 25.20 -27.25 12.12
CA VAL A 92 24.20 -28.07 11.39
C VAL A 92 23.03 -27.18 10.97
N GLY A 93 22.78 -27.12 9.67
CA GLY A 93 21.70 -26.32 9.08
C GLY A 93 21.91 -24.81 9.18
N TRP A 94 23.16 -24.33 9.25
CA TRP A 94 23.44 -22.89 9.19
C TRP A 94 22.84 -22.24 7.94
N LEU A 95 22.05 -21.18 8.10
CA LEU A 95 21.29 -20.54 7.01
C LEU A 95 20.33 -21.50 6.27
N ASN A 96 19.86 -22.57 6.90
CA ASN A 96 18.91 -23.47 6.26
C ASN A 96 17.62 -22.71 5.86
N ALA A 97 17.22 -22.89 4.61
CA ALA A 97 16.15 -22.17 3.96
C ALA A 97 15.09 -23.13 3.38
N GLY A 98 15.00 -24.35 3.90
CA GLY A 98 13.92 -25.28 3.56
C GLY A 98 14.28 -26.77 3.57
N SER A 99 15.54 -27.13 3.74
CA SER A 99 15.92 -28.55 3.80
C SER A 99 15.46 -29.21 5.10
N ARG A 100 15.23 -30.53 5.04
CA ARG A 100 14.99 -31.39 6.20
C ARG A 100 16.27 -32.14 6.53
N ILE A 101 16.79 -31.96 7.74
CA ILE A 101 18.08 -32.51 8.18
C ILE A 101 17.85 -33.37 9.41
N THR A 102 18.25 -34.63 9.37
CA THR A 102 18.14 -35.56 10.49
C THR A 102 19.53 -36.01 10.91
N VAL A 103 19.87 -35.84 12.18
CA VAL A 103 21.14 -36.27 12.78
C VAL A 103 20.85 -37.40 13.77
N ARG A 104 21.31 -38.61 13.45
CA ARG A 104 21.13 -39.82 14.28
C ARG A 104 22.17 -39.92 15.40
N GLY A 105 22.37 -38.83 16.13
CA GLY A 105 23.32 -38.69 17.23
C GLY A 105 23.31 -37.29 17.83
N ASN A 106 24.37 -36.94 18.55
CA ASN A 106 24.58 -35.60 19.09
C ASN A 106 25.05 -34.63 17.99
N ALA A 107 24.72 -33.35 18.13
CA ALA A 107 25.30 -32.28 17.35
C ALA A 107 26.04 -31.29 18.26
N THR A 108 27.08 -30.62 17.78
CA THR A 108 27.82 -29.66 18.61
C THR A 108 27.18 -28.26 18.55
N ASN A 109 27.96 -27.18 18.54
CA ASN A 109 27.42 -25.82 18.68
C ASN A 109 26.76 -25.32 17.39
N GLY A 110 25.89 -24.31 17.49
CA GLY A 110 25.41 -23.59 16.31
C GLY A 110 24.34 -24.30 15.47
N VAL A 111 23.71 -25.38 15.99
CA VAL A 111 22.61 -26.06 15.29
C VAL A 111 21.48 -25.08 15.00
N ALA A 112 20.98 -25.04 13.76
CA ALA A 112 19.94 -24.12 13.29
C ALA A 112 20.31 -22.63 13.34
N ASN A 113 21.60 -22.28 13.38
CA ASN A 113 22.03 -20.88 13.41
C ASN A 113 21.64 -20.14 12.11
N ALA A 114 21.02 -18.97 12.26
CA ALA A 114 20.50 -18.13 11.18
C ALA A 114 19.52 -18.84 10.23
N MET A 115 18.86 -19.89 10.71
CA MET A 115 17.86 -20.63 9.94
C MET A 115 16.61 -19.79 9.67
N ALA A 116 16.08 -19.89 8.45
CA ALA A 116 14.90 -19.14 8.02
C ALA A 116 13.70 -20.04 7.72
N GLN A 117 13.94 -21.28 7.27
CA GLN A 117 12.92 -22.29 6.95
C GLN A 117 13.52 -23.71 7.05
N GLY A 118 12.67 -24.73 7.00
CA GLY A 118 13.06 -26.14 6.98
C GLY A 118 12.93 -26.80 8.35
N LYS A 119 13.43 -28.04 8.47
CA LYS A 119 13.32 -28.83 9.70
C LYS A 119 14.66 -29.48 10.05
N ILE A 120 15.04 -29.44 11.32
CA ILE A 120 16.24 -30.12 11.82
C ILE A 120 15.83 -31.03 12.98
N TYR A 121 16.13 -32.32 12.86
CA TYR A 121 15.83 -33.36 13.83
C TYR A 121 17.11 -33.94 14.41
N ILE A 122 17.28 -33.91 15.73
CA ILE A 122 18.46 -34.38 16.44
C ILE A 122 18.08 -35.51 17.39
N ALA A 123 18.68 -36.68 17.21
CA ALA A 123 18.40 -37.88 18.01
C ALA A 123 19.10 -37.89 19.38
N GLY A 124 20.00 -36.94 19.65
CA GLY A 124 20.73 -36.79 20.90
C GLY A 124 20.67 -35.35 21.44
N ASP A 125 21.78 -34.89 22.03
CA ASP A 125 21.94 -33.52 22.53
C ASP A 125 22.49 -32.55 21.47
N ILE A 126 22.28 -31.25 21.68
CA ILE A 126 23.00 -30.19 20.95
C ILE A 126 23.90 -29.37 21.88
N GLY A 127 24.96 -28.79 21.31
CA GLY A 127 25.86 -27.87 22.02
C GLY A 127 25.28 -26.47 22.24
N ALA A 128 26.15 -25.52 22.54
CA ALA A 128 25.79 -24.13 22.77
C ALA A 128 25.31 -23.43 21.49
N ARG A 129 24.58 -22.33 21.65
CA ARG A 129 24.11 -21.44 20.58
C ARG A 129 23.30 -22.19 19.52
N GLY A 130 22.44 -23.11 19.95
CA GLY A 130 21.40 -23.68 19.10
C GLY A 130 20.25 -22.69 18.86
N MET A 131 19.59 -22.78 17.71
CA MET A 131 18.44 -21.94 17.34
C MET A 131 18.71 -20.43 17.40
N THR A 132 19.95 -19.99 17.13
CA THR A 132 20.33 -18.58 17.25
C THR A 132 20.08 -17.79 15.96
N MET A 133 19.75 -16.51 16.09
CA MET A 133 19.57 -15.57 14.97
C MET A 133 18.57 -16.04 13.89
N THR A 134 17.63 -16.91 14.25
CA THR A 134 16.62 -17.39 13.29
C THR A 134 15.75 -16.25 12.80
N LYS A 135 15.27 -16.35 11.57
CA LYS A 135 14.41 -15.33 10.96
C LYS A 135 13.23 -15.99 10.27
N HIS A 136 12.07 -15.98 10.92
CA HIS A 136 10.85 -16.42 10.27
C HIS A 136 10.35 -15.32 9.35
N ASN A 137 10.27 -15.62 8.06
CA ASN A 137 9.51 -14.80 7.12
C ASN A 137 8.05 -15.33 7.12
N PRO A 138 7.05 -14.52 7.50
CA PRO A 138 5.65 -14.95 7.54
C PRO A 138 5.08 -15.44 6.20
N ARG A 139 5.80 -15.22 5.08
CA ARG A 139 5.45 -15.78 3.77
C ARG A 139 5.64 -17.30 3.67
N PHE A 140 6.38 -17.92 4.58
CA PHE A 140 6.76 -19.33 4.56
C PHE A 140 6.53 -20.00 5.91
N ASP A 141 6.62 -21.34 5.92
CA ASP A 141 6.55 -22.11 7.15
C ASP A 141 7.71 -21.74 8.10
N PRO A 142 7.46 -21.69 9.43
CA PRO A 142 8.49 -21.38 10.39
C PRO A 142 9.60 -22.43 10.38
N PRO A 143 10.87 -22.04 10.64
CA PRO A 143 11.93 -23.01 10.83
C PRO A 143 11.68 -23.84 12.08
N GLU A 144 11.91 -25.15 12.00
CA GLU A 144 11.69 -26.09 13.10
C GLU A 144 12.99 -26.78 13.53
N LEU A 145 13.24 -26.81 14.85
CA LEU A 145 14.32 -27.57 15.48
C LEU A 145 13.75 -28.54 16.51
N TRP A 146 14.01 -29.83 16.35
CA TRP A 146 13.60 -30.87 17.29
C TRP A 146 14.82 -31.59 17.85
N VAL A 147 14.88 -31.71 19.17
CA VAL A 147 16.01 -32.30 19.89
C VAL A 147 15.47 -33.33 20.89
N LEU A 148 15.97 -34.55 20.81
CA LEU A 148 15.54 -35.62 21.71
C LEU A 148 16.14 -35.45 23.11
N GLY A 149 17.41 -35.04 23.19
CA GLY A 149 18.10 -34.75 24.44
C GLY A 149 17.86 -33.33 24.94
N SER A 150 18.95 -32.70 25.39
CA SER A 150 19.03 -31.34 25.90
C SER A 150 19.81 -30.41 24.96
N VAL A 151 19.80 -29.11 25.27
CA VAL A 151 20.56 -28.08 24.55
C VAL A 151 21.61 -27.42 25.45
N GLY A 152 22.65 -26.86 24.84
CA GLY A 152 23.69 -26.10 25.54
C GLY A 152 23.37 -24.61 25.71
N ASP A 153 24.35 -23.88 26.25
CA ASP A 153 24.21 -22.47 26.65
C ASP A 153 23.83 -21.52 25.51
N SER A 154 23.17 -20.41 25.85
CA SER A 154 22.72 -19.37 24.92
C SER A 154 21.80 -19.91 23.82
N PHE A 155 21.00 -20.91 24.15
CA PHE A 155 19.97 -21.43 23.25
C PHE A 155 18.94 -20.35 22.90
N ALA A 156 18.52 -20.29 21.64
CA ALA A 156 17.54 -19.33 21.13
C ALA A 156 17.94 -17.85 21.27
N GLU A 157 19.24 -17.55 21.30
CA GLU A 157 19.75 -16.18 21.30
C GLU A 157 19.38 -15.46 19.99
N PHE A 158 18.76 -14.27 20.08
CA PHE A 158 18.26 -13.49 18.94
C PHE A 158 17.27 -14.25 18.04
N MET A 159 16.50 -15.18 18.60
CA MET A 159 15.44 -15.91 17.88
C MET A 159 14.32 -14.95 17.45
N ALA A 160 14.19 -14.73 16.13
CA ALA A 160 13.16 -13.90 15.53
C ALA A 160 12.16 -14.76 14.74
N GLY A 161 11.54 -15.72 15.46
CA GLY A 161 10.57 -16.67 14.92
C GLY A 161 11.13 -18.07 14.69
N GLY A 162 10.21 -19.04 14.54
CA GLY A 162 10.53 -20.47 14.52
C GLY A 162 9.89 -21.25 15.66
N ILE A 163 10.00 -22.57 15.60
CA ILE A 163 9.53 -23.49 16.64
C ILE A 163 10.67 -24.42 17.04
N ALA A 164 10.94 -24.53 18.34
CA ALA A 164 11.86 -25.52 18.87
C ALA A 164 11.16 -26.49 19.81
N VAL A 165 11.57 -27.77 19.80
CA VAL A 165 11.04 -28.82 20.67
C VAL A 165 12.19 -29.59 21.32
N ILE A 166 12.30 -29.51 22.64
CA ILE A 166 13.38 -30.11 23.43
C ILE A 166 12.80 -31.17 24.38
N CYS A 167 13.07 -32.46 24.11
CA CYS A 167 12.39 -33.56 24.81
C CYS A 167 13.05 -33.94 26.15
N GLY A 168 14.31 -33.58 26.37
CA GLY A 168 15.01 -33.82 27.64
C GLY A 168 15.25 -35.29 27.97
N VAL A 169 15.31 -36.18 26.97
CA VAL A 169 15.49 -37.63 27.17
C VAL A 169 16.97 -37.96 27.39
N GLY A 170 17.27 -38.80 28.40
CA GLY A 170 18.56 -39.49 28.53
C GLY A 170 19.69 -38.77 29.27
N LYS A 171 19.41 -37.71 30.06
CA LYS A 171 20.45 -36.92 30.73
C LYS A 171 20.57 -37.24 32.23
N ASP A 172 21.78 -37.64 32.63
CA ASP A 172 22.41 -37.33 33.92
C ASP A 172 23.42 -36.19 33.66
N TRP A 173 23.59 -35.24 34.60
CA TRP A 173 24.61 -34.15 34.69
C TRP A 173 24.16 -32.67 34.66
N SER A 174 22.88 -32.33 34.55
CA SER A 174 22.38 -31.02 35.06
C SER A 174 20.85 -30.98 35.11
N ASP A 175 20.29 -30.38 36.17
CA ASP A 175 18.86 -30.03 36.27
C ASP A 175 18.44 -28.93 35.27
N ASN A 176 19.09 -28.81 34.12
CA ASN A 176 18.86 -27.74 33.16
C ASN A 176 18.89 -28.23 31.71
N VAL A 177 17.70 -28.39 31.13
CA VAL A 177 17.50 -28.89 29.76
C VAL A 177 17.73 -27.82 28.68
N LEU A 178 17.75 -26.54 29.06
CA LEU A 178 17.87 -25.39 28.15
C LEU A 178 19.25 -24.71 28.17
N GLY A 179 20.21 -25.22 28.95
CA GLY A 179 21.50 -24.57 29.15
C GLY A 179 21.39 -23.22 29.89
N TYR A 180 22.51 -22.50 30.03
CA TYR A 180 22.54 -21.19 30.68
C TYR A 180 22.13 -20.07 29.73
N ARG A 181 21.38 -19.08 30.23
CA ARG A 181 20.93 -17.87 29.51
C ARG A 181 20.20 -18.14 28.19
N PRO A 182 19.15 -18.99 28.16
CA PRO A 182 18.35 -19.16 26.97
C PRO A 182 17.49 -17.92 26.67
N CYS A 183 17.12 -17.76 25.40
CA CYS A 183 16.15 -16.78 24.89
C CYS A 183 16.57 -15.30 24.97
N VAL A 184 17.85 -15.00 25.20
CA VAL A 184 18.34 -13.60 25.21
C VAL A 184 18.15 -12.97 23.83
N GLY A 185 17.47 -11.83 23.77
CA GLY A 185 17.16 -11.14 22.52
C GLY A 185 16.08 -11.83 21.67
N MET A 186 15.33 -12.78 22.24
CA MET A 186 14.18 -13.38 21.56
C MET A 186 13.11 -12.31 21.27
N VAL A 187 12.65 -12.25 20.02
CA VAL A 187 11.63 -11.31 19.56
C VAL A 187 10.45 -12.00 18.86
N GLY A 188 10.56 -13.31 18.61
CA GLY A 188 9.47 -14.12 18.05
C GLY A 188 9.74 -15.61 18.19
N GLY A 189 8.68 -16.43 18.07
CA GLY A 189 8.76 -17.90 18.05
C GLY A 189 8.32 -18.58 19.35
N LYS A 190 8.38 -19.92 19.34
CA LYS A 190 7.92 -20.79 20.43
C LYS A 190 8.94 -21.90 20.73
N ILE A 191 9.11 -22.22 22.01
CA ILE A 191 10.01 -23.30 22.46
C ILE A 191 9.25 -24.21 23.41
N PHE A 192 8.93 -25.42 22.95
CA PHE A 192 8.40 -26.50 23.76
C PHE A 192 9.55 -27.23 24.42
N PHE A 193 9.47 -27.47 25.72
CA PHE A 193 10.49 -28.24 26.41
C PHE A 193 9.93 -29.08 27.56
N ARG A 194 10.56 -30.24 27.79
CA ARG A 194 10.25 -31.18 28.86
C ARG A 194 11.45 -31.31 29.80
N GLY A 195 11.21 -31.12 31.10
CA GLY A 195 12.23 -31.26 32.16
C GLY A 195 12.53 -30.01 32.98
N PRO A 196 13.56 -30.06 33.84
CA PRO A 196 13.95 -28.95 34.71
C PRO A 196 14.73 -27.88 33.95
N HIS A 197 14.57 -26.61 34.35
CA HIS A 197 15.30 -25.45 33.84
C HIS A 197 15.68 -24.54 35.01
N GLN A 198 16.79 -23.80 34.88
CA GLN A 198 17.26 -22.90 35.94
C GLN A 198 16.84 -21.44 35.72
N ASP A 199 16.99 -20.92 34.50
CA ASP A 199 16.73 -19.50 34.18
C ASP A 199 16.44 -19.32 32.68
N TYR A 200 15.85 -18.18 32.29
CA TYR A 200 15.64 -17.71 30.93
C TYR A 200 15.52 -16.18 30.90
N SER A 201 15.66 -15.54 29.72
CA SER A 201 15.40 -14.09 29.62
C SER A 201 13.92 -13.75 29.87
N GLU A 202 13.56 -13.38 31.10
CA GLU A 202 12.20 -12.93 31.45
C GLU A 202 11.79 -11.64 30.72
N HIS A 203 12.78 -10.85 30.30
CA HIS A 203 12.56 -9.64 29.51
C HIS A 203 12.08 -9.97 28.09
N ASP A 204 12.61 -11.04 27.49
CA ASP A 204 12.38 -11.38 26.08
C ASP A 204 11.33 -12.48 25.89
N ALA A 205 11.18 -13.37 26.87
CA ALA A 205 10.26 -14.49 26.81
C ALA A 205 9.38 -14.56 28.06
N ARG A 206 8.29 -15.32 27.96
CA ARG A 206 7.43 -15.68 29.08
C ARG A 206 7.25 -17.19 29.13
N LEU A 207 7.29 -17.74 30.33
CA LEU A 207 6.99 -19.14 30.59
C LEU A 207 5.48 -19.36 30.72
N THR A 208 4.98 -20.34 29.99
CA THR A 208 3.57 -20.75 29.94
C THR A 208 3.49 -22.28 29.84
N VAL A 209 2.27 -22.82 29.80
CA VAL A 209 2.00 -24.21 29.45
C VAL A 209 1.33 -24.27 28.09
N PRO A 210 1.58 -25.30 27.26
CA PRO A 210 0.90 -25.45 25.97
C PRO A 210 -0.61 -25.43 26.14
N ASP A 211 -1.33 -24.69 25.30
CA ASP A 211 -2.79 -24.75 25.19
C ASP A 211 -3.27 -26.00 24.41
N ASP A 212 -4.58 -26.13 24.16
CA ASP A 212 -5.14 -27.31 23.50
C ASP A 212 -4.69 -27.45 22.04
N GLU A 213 -4.59 -26.33 21.32
CA GLU A 213 -4.15 -26.30 19.92
C GLU A 213 -2.64 -26.60 19.83
N GLU A 214 -1.86 -26.00 20.73
CA GLU A 214 -0.42 -26.22 20.83
C GLU A 214 -0.07 -27.65 21.25
N TRP A 215 -0.86 -28.25 22.14
CA TRP A 215 -0.69 -29.65 22.53
C TRP A 215 -1.02 -30.62 21.40
N GLN A 216 -2.11 -30.38 20.66
CA GLN A 216 -2.45 -31.15 19.46
C GLN A 216 -1.36 -31.03 18.39
N TRP A 217 -0.85 -29.82 18.17
CA TRP A 217 0.25 -29.60 17.24
C TRP A 217 1.51 -30.37 17.66
N LEU A 218 1.92 -30.25 18.93
CA LEU A 218 3.12 -30.92 19.46
C LEU A 218 3.01 -32.44 19.33
N THR A 219 1.91 -33.02 19.80
CA THR A 219 1.70 -34.48 19.78
C THR A 219 1.60 -35.05 18.37
N GLY A 220 0.90 -34.35 17.45
CA GLY A 220 0.80 -34.77 16.05
C GLY A 220 2.13 -34.72 15.29
N HIS A 221 3.02 -33.79 15.64
CA HIS A 221 4.35 -33.69 15.00
C HIS A 221 5.42 -34.55 15.70
N MET A 222 5.22 -34.88 16.98
CA MET A 222 6.12 -35.76 17.75
C MET A 222 6.24 -37.15 17.14
N GLU A 223 5.14 -37.71 16.62
CA GLU A 223 5.12 -39.02 15.96
C GLU A 223 6.14 -39.07 14.81
N ASN A 224 6.07 -38.09 13.91
CA ASN A 224 7.00 -37.98 12.78
C ASN A 224 8.46 -37.82 13.25
N PHE A 225 8.69 -36.96 14.24
CA PHE A 225 10.04 -36.72 14.75
C PHE A 225 10.66 -38.00 15.31
N ILE A 226 9.94 -38.71 16.17
CA ILE A 226 10.41 -39.89 16.87
C ILE A 226 10.60 -41.08 15.92
N GLU A 227 9.74 -41.23 14.90
CA GLU A 227 9.96 -42.19 13.82
C GLU A 227 11.24 -41.87 13.05
N GLU A 228 11.44 -40.60 12.66
CA GLU A 228 12.57 -40.19 11.84
C GLU A 228 13.92 -40.36 12.54
N VAL A 229 14.00 -40.05 13.85
CA VAL A 229 15.21 -40.31 14.66
C VAL A 229 15.38 -41.78 15.07
N GLY A 230 14.43 -42.65 14.74
CA GLY A 230 14.48 -44.10 15.03
C GLY A 230 14.32 -44.41 16.51
N ARG A 231 13.34 -43.78 17.18
CA ARG A 231 13.07 -43.92 18.63
C ARG A 231 11.59 -44.14 18.95
N ALA A 232 10.82 -44.74 18.04
CA ALA A 232 9.35 -44.97 18.13
C ALA A 232 8.82 -45.36 19.52
N ALA A 233 9.56 -46.16 20.30
CA ALA A 233 9.18 -46.59 21.64
C ALA A 233 8.96 -45.44 22.65
N LEU A 234 9.55 -44.25 22.42
CA LEU A 234 9.43 -43.10 23.31
C LEU A 234 8.14 -42.28 23.07
N LEU A 235 7.39 -42.54 22.00
CA LEU A 235 6.22 -41.73 21.64
C LEU A 235 5.21 -41.70 22.79
N THR A 236 4.83 -42.86 23.32
CA THR A 236 3.88 -42.97 24.42
C THR A 236 4.34 -42.21 25.67
N GLU A 237 5.64 -42.27 25.99
CA GLU A 237 6.21 -41.54 27.14
C GLU A 237 6.14 -40.02 26.93
N LEU A 238 6.49 -39.55 25.73
CA LEU A 238 6.56 -38.12 25.41
C LEU A 238 5.19 -37.46 25.30
N THR A 239 4.15 -38.23 24.97
CA THR A 239 2.77 -37.73 24.78
C THR A 239 1.81 -38.12 25.91
N ALA A 240 2.26 -38.84 26.95
CA ALA A 240 1.38 -39.29 28.03
C ALA A 240 0.93 -38.16 28.96
N ASP A 241 1.81 -37.19 29.24
CA ASP A 241 1.55 -36.13 30.23
C ASP A 241 1.86 -34.75 29.65
N ARG A 242 0.81 -33.94 29.46
CA ARG A 242 0.93 -32.53 29.05
C ARG A 242 1.56 -31.67 30.13
N GLY A 243 1.37 -31.99 31.41
CA GLY A 243 1.92 -31.24 32.54
C GLY A 243 3.45 -31.31 32.63
N ALA A 244 4.06 -32.33 32.02
CA ALA A 244 5.51 -32.46 31.90
C ALA A 244 6.12 -31.44 30.91
N TRP A 245 5.30 -30.86 30.03
CA TRP A 245 5.72 -29.91 29.01
C TRP A 245 5.48 -28.47 29.42
N LYS A 246 6.47 -27.63 29.11
CA LYS A 246 6.44 -26.18 29.30
C LYS A 246 6.66 -25.50 27.96
N LEU A 247 6.23 -24.25 27.88
CA LEU A 247 6.31 -23.45 26.67
C LEU A 247 6.89 -22.07 26.97
N LEU A 248 8.01 -21.75 26.35
CA LEU A 248 8.52 -20.37 26.28
C LEU A 248 8.02 -19.70 25.00
N VAL A 249 7.39 -18.55 25.16
CA VAL A 249 6.89 -17.72 24.05
C VAL A 249 7.57 -16.36 24.11
N ALA A 250 7.99 -15.84 22.95
CA ALA A 250 8.51 -14.49 22.86
C ALA A 250 7.47 -13.46 23.34
N ARG A 251 7.91 -12.48 24.13
CA ARG A 251 7.10 -11.30 24.46
C ARG A 251 7.03 -10.37 23.24
N LYS A 252 5.84 -9.85 22.96
CA LYS A 252 5.65 -8.84 21.91
C LYS A 252 6.24 -7.49 22.35
N PRO A 253 6.56 -6.58 21.41
CA PRO A 253 7.18 -5.29 21.73
C PRO A 253 6.45 -4.49 22.83
N TYR A 254 5.11 -4.50 22.84
CA TYR A 254 4.30 -3.83 23.86
C TYR A 254 4.19 -4.60 25.19
N GLU A 255 4.51 -5.90 25.22
CA GLU A 255 4.53 -6.73 26.43
C GLU A 255 5.90 -6.69 27.12
N LYS A 256 6.94 -6.19 26.43
CA LYS A 256 8.25 -5.94 27.02
C LYS A 256 8.12 -4.73 27.93
N THR A 257 7.81 -4.97 29.21
CA THR A 257 7.86 -3.93 30.24
C THR A 257 9.26 -3.33 30.24
N GLY A 258 9.34 -2.00 30.23
CA GLY A 258 10.60 -1.25 30.29
C GLY A 258 11.37 -1.65 31.54
N GLY A 259 12.26 -2.65 31.41
CA GLY A 259 13.34 -2.83 32.34
C GLY A 259 14.13 -1.52 32.32
N LYS A 260 14.43 -0.95 33.50
CA LYS A 260 15.38 0.16 33.58
C LYS A 260 16.63 -0.29 32.84
N LEU A 261 16.93 0.29 31.67
CA LEU A 261 18.19 0.06 31.00
C LEU A 261 19.29 0.45 31.99
N TRP A 262 20.22 -0.47 32.22
CA TRP A 262 21.36 -0.17 33.05
C TRP A 262 22.25 0.75 32.22
N ASN A 263 22.43 1.99 32.66
CA ASN A 263 23.47 2.82 32.06
C ASN A 263 24.83 2.12 32.24
N LEU A 264 25.78 2.41 31.36
CA LEU A 264 27.05 1.68 31.32
C LEU A 264 27.79 1.74 32.67
N HIS A 265 27.64 2.86 33.39
CA HIS A 265 28.20 3.07 34.72
C HIS A 265 27.63 2.08 35.73
N ARG A 266 26.30 2.00 35.83
CA ARG A 266 25.59 1.09 36.73
C ARG A 266 25.85 -0.37 36.37
N PHE A 267 25.90 -0.71 35.09
CA PHE A 267 26.30 -2.05 34.65
C PHE A 267 27.72 -2.41 35.03
N ARG A 268 28.64 -1.47 34.87
CA ARG A 268 30.01 -1.65 35.31
C ARG A 268 30.08 -1.88 36.82
N GLU A 269 29.46 -1.03 37.63
CA GLU A 269 29.56 -1.10 39.10
C GLU A 269 28.80 -2.29 39.69
N GLU A 270 27.55 -2.52 39.28
CA GLU A 270 26.65 -3.46 39.95
C GLU A 270 26.75 -4.90 39.42
N LEU A 271 27.21 -5.09 38.18
CA LEU A 271 27.41 -6.42 37.59
C LEU A 271 28.87 -6.70 37.24
N TRP A 272 29.49 -5.89 36.37
CA TRP A 272 30.82 -6.21 35.84
C TRP A 272 31.88 -6.28 36.94
N ASP A 273 31.96 -5.26 37.78
CA ASP A 273 32.94 -5.19 38.88
C ASP A 273 32.60 -6.20 40.00
N ARG A 274 31.32 -6.56 40.15
CA ARG A 274 30.88 -7.61 41.09
C ARG A 274 31.30 -9.00 40.62
N GLU A 275 31.11 -9.32 39.35
CA GLU A 275 31.37 -10.65 38.79
C GLU A 275 32.85 -10.87 38.45
N LEU A 276 33.54 -9.83 37.97
CA LEU A 276 34.92 -9.93 37.45
C LEU A 276 35.95 -9.21 38.32
N GLY A 277 35.53 -8.52 39.38
CA GLY A 277 36.39 -7.63 40.16
C GLY A 277 36.50 -6.23 39.56
N LYS A 278 36.82 -5.23 40.39
CA LYS A 278 36.91 -3.82 39.98
C LYS A 278 37.94 -3.64 38.86
N GLY A 279 37.49 -3.24 37.68
CA GLY A 279 38.34 -3.11 36.48
C GLY A 279 38.36 -4.34 35.57
N GLY A 280 37.54 -5.35 35.87
CA GLY A 280 37.41 -6.60 35.12
C GLY A 280 38.52 -7.62 35.44
N MET A 281 38.64 -8.63 34.57
CA MET A 281 39.54 -9.80 34.72
C MET A 281 41.04 -9.46 34.88
N ILE A 282 41.44 -8.21 34.58
CA ILE A 282 42.82 -7.69 34.72
C ILE A 282 42.84 -6.34 35.47
N GLY A 283 41.78 -6.02 36.22
CA GLY A 283 41.62 -4.73 36.90
C GLY A 283 42.68 -4.46 37.96
N ASP A 284 43.28 -5.52 38.50
CA ASP A 284 44.42 -5.52 39.40
C ASP A 284 45.76 -5.19 38.71
N LEU A 285 45.83 -5.26 37.38
CA LEU A 285 47.06 -5.06 36.60
C LEU A 285 47.17 -3.65 35.99
N THR A 286 46.29 -2.72 36.32
CA THR A 286 46.24 -1.42 35.64
C THR A 286 45.66 -0.27 36.47
N ASP A 287 46.42 0.81 36.58
CA ASP A 287 46.02 2.02 37.30
C ASP A 287 45.44 3.09 36.36
N LYS A 288 45.20 2.75 35.09
CA LYS A 288 44.72 3.69 34.08
C LYS A 288 43.25 4.01 34.32
N ASP A 289 42.88 5.28 34.13
CA ASP A 289 41.48 5.70 34.09
C ASP A 289 40.75 4.95 32.96
N ARG A 290 39.70 4.21 33.34
CA ARG A 290 38.83 3.43 32.45
C ARG A 290 37.42 4.00 32.38
N SER A 291 37.23 5.27 32.77
CA SER A 291 35.96 5.98 32.58
C SER A 291 35.55 5.94 31.10
N PRO A 292 34.27 5.65 30.77
CA PRO A 292 33.82 5.68 29.39
C PRO A 292 34.07 7.07 28.79
N VAL A 293 34.77 7.13 27.66
CA VAL A 293 34.85 8.37 26.87
C VAL A 293 33.55 8.49 26.09
N GLU A 294 32.79 9.57 26.27
CA GLU A 294 31.57 9.84 25.50
C GLU A 294 31.93 10.08 24.03
N LEU A 295 31.87 9.00 23.24
CA LEU A 295 32.15 9.06 21.80
C LEU A 295 30.88 9.39 20.97
N ILE A 296 29.70 9.38 21.61
CA ILE A 296 28.41 9.53 20.94
C ILE A 296 27.88 10.92 21.20
N ALA A 297 27.86 11.75 20.15
CA ALA A 297 27.38 13.11 20.22
C ALA A 297 25.84 13.17 20.35
N THR A 298 25.38 13.92 21.35
CA THR A 298 23.97 14.29 21.60
C THR A 298 23.83 15.81 21.64
N GLY A 299 22.63 16.32 21.93
CA GLY A 299 22.37 17.76 22.05
C GLY A 299 22.80 18.53 20.80
N ASP A 300 23.57 19.59 21.00
CA ASP A 300 24.08 20.45 19.92
C ASP A 300 25.20 19.78 19.10
N LEU A 301 25.85 18.73 19.63
CA LEU A 301 26.98 18.08 18.97
C LEU A 301 26.56 17.01 17.95
N ARG A 302 25.29 16.56 17.98
CA ARG A 302 24.80 15.54 17.04
C ARG A 302 24.80 16.07 15.61
N ARG A 303 25.02 15.19 14.62
CA ARG A 303 25.05 15.59 13.21
C ARG A 303 23.67 15.89 12.62
N PHE A 304 22.63 15.18 13.07
CA PHE A 304 21.29 15.29 12.49
C PHE A 304 20.21 15.44 13.55
N ILE A 305 19.15 16.19 13.22
CA ILE A 305 17.94 16.35 14.02
C ILE A 305 16.77 15.67 13.31
N PRO A 306 16.07 14.72 13.96
CA PRO A 306 14.80 14.21 13.46
C PRO A 306 13.66 15.18 13.80
N LEU A 307 12.88 15.57 12.79
CA LEU A 307 11.68 16.40 12.90
C LEU A 307 10.42 15.60 12.61
N TRP A 308 9.41 15.74 13.47
CA TRP A 308 8.10 15.11 13.28
C TRP A 308 7.20 16.02 12.43
N GLU A 309 7.12 15.77 11.12
CA GLU A 309 6.39 16.61 10.16
C GLU A 309 4.98 16.07 9.85
N ASN A 310 4.18 15.79 10.89
CA ASN A 310 2.85 15.24 10.72
C ASN A 310 1.90 16.24 10.03
N GLU A 311 1.19 15.79 8.99
CA GLU A 311 0.24 16.58 8.20
C GLU A 311 0.82 17.88 7.60
N LYS A 312 2.15 18.03 7.56
CA LYS A 312 2.85 19.18 6.94
C LYS A 312 2.84 19.14 5.40
N TYR A 313 2.52 18.00 4.82
CA TYR A 313 2.52 17.75 3.38
C TYR A 313 1.21 17.09 2.95
N LEU A 314 0.76 17.36 1.71
CA LEU A 314 -0.40 16.66 1.18
C LEU A 314 -0.05 15.21 0.82
N PRO A 315 -0.93 14.25 1.17
CA PRO A 315 -0.89 12.91 0.57
C PRO A 315 -1.03 13.01 -0.96
N PRO A 316 -0.30 12.22 -1.76
CA PRO A 316 -0.36 12.33 -3.22
C PRO A 316 -1.76 12.15 -3.81
N CYS A 317 -2.59 11.31 -3.17
CA CYS A 317 -3.98 11.10 -3.57
C CYS A 317 -4.86 12.36 -3.40
N GLN A 318 -4.60 13.21 -2.40
CA GLN A 318 -5.31 14.47 -2.21
C GLN A 318 -4.74 15.56 -3.11
N ALA A 319 -3.42 15.65 -3.22
CA ALA A 319 -2.74 16.63 -4.08
C ALA A 319 -3.15 16.53 -5.56
N HIS A 320 -3.41 15.30 -6.05
CA HIS A 320 -3.84 15.06 -7.43
C HIS A 320 -5.36 14.93 -7.58
N CYS A 321 -6.15 15.13 -6.52
CA CYS A 321 -7.60 15.20 -6.63
C CYS A 321 -7.99 16.64 -7.03
N PRO A 322 -8.59 16.88 -8.21
CA PRO A 322 -8.96 18.24 -8.61
C PRO A 322 -9.95 18.91 -7.65
N THR A 323 -10.72 18.11 -6.91
CA THR A 323 -11.65 18.59 -5.87
C THR A 323 -10.95 18.80 -4.51
N GLY A 324 -9.76 18.23 -4.30
CA GLY A 324 -9.01 18.33 -3.04
C GLY A 324 -9.53 17.42 -1.92
N ILE A 325 -10.27 16.36 -2.24
CA ILE A 325 -10.85 15.44 -1.25
C ILE A 325 -9.73 14.73 -0.46
N PRO A 326 -9.76 14.74 0.88
CA PRO A 326 -8.73 14.14 1.72
C PRO A 326 -8.91 12.61 1.82
N VAL A 327 -8.60 11.91 0.73
CA VAL A 327 -8.78 10.45 0.60
C VAL A 327 -8.06 9.69 1.72
N GLN A 328 -6.83 10.09 2.08
CA GLN A 328 -6.09 9.47 3.17
C GLN A 328 -6.80 9.63 4.52
N LYS A 329 -7.38 10.81 4.81
CA LYS A 329 -8.09 11.08 6.07
C LYS A 329 -9.33 10.21 6.19
N ARG A 330 -10.04 10.00 5.08
CA ARG A 330 -11.18 9.07 5.02
C ARG A 330 -10.75 7.64 5.39
N TRP A 331 -9.60 7.18 4.89
CA TRP A 331 -9.06 5.87 5.29
C TRP A 331 -8.58 5.84 6.75
N GLU A 332 -8.07 6.94 7.29
CA GLU A 332 -7.74 7.05 8.71
C GLU A 332 -8.98 6.89 9.60
N LEU A 333 -10.07 7.59 9.28
CA LEU A 333 -11.35 7.47 9.99
C LEU A 333 -11.85 6.02 9.99
N ILE A 334 -11.76 5.32 8.85
CA ILE A 334 -12.13 3.90 8.78
C ILE A 334 -11.26 3.03 9.67
N ARG A 335 -9.94 3.27 9.73
CA ARG A 335 -9.04 2.54 10.66
C ARG A 335 -9.42 2.77 12.14
N LYS A 336 -9.97 3.95 12.46
CA LYS A 336 -10.49 4.30 13.79
C LYS A 336 -11.92 3.75 14.04
N GLY A 337 -12.49 2.98 13.12
CA GLY A 337 -13.86 2.47 13.21
C GLY A 337 -14.94 3.50 12.86
N LYS A 338 -14.57 4.71 12.43
CA LYS A 338 -15.46 5.84 12.11
C LYS A 338 -15.88 5.82 10.64
N MET A 339 -16.54 4.75 10.20
CA MET A 339 -16.96 4.57 8.80
C MET A 339 -17.89 5.69 8.34
N GLN A 340 -18.90 6.03 9.15
CA GLN A 340 -19.88 7.06 8.78
C GLN A 340 -19.22 8.42 8.58
N GLU A 341 -18.36 8.86 9.51
CA GLU A 341 -17.61 10.12 9.39
C GLU A 341 -16.73 10.14 8.13
N ALA A 342 -16.11 9.01 7.77
CA ALA A 342 -15.30 8.90 6.55
C ALA A 342 -16.12 9.10 5.27
N VAL A 343 -17.38 8.67 5.30
CA VAL A 343 -18.31 8.78 4.19
C VAL A 343 -18.90 10.19 4.11
N ASP A 344 -19.29 10.76 5.25
CA ASP A 344 -19.85 12.11 5.39
C ASP A 344 -18.87 13.20 4.98
N LEU A 345 -17.58 13.03 5.32
CA LEU A 345 -16.51 14.00 5.00
C LEU A 345 -16.44 14.36 3.51
N ALA A 346 -16.87 13.46 2.62
CA ALA A 346 -16.87 13.74 1.19
C ALA A 346 -17.81 14.90 0.81
N LEU A 347 -18.93 15.07 1.52
CA LEU A 347 -19.92 16.13 1.26
C LEU A 347 -19.40 17.53 1.57
N SER A 348 -18.37 17.66 2.41
CA SER A 348 -17.69 18.95 2.61
C SER A 348 -16.92 19.42 1.37
N TYR A 349 -16.61 18.52 0.43
CA TYR A 349 -15.79 18.81 -0.75
C TYR A 349 -16.55 18.71 -2.07
N THR A 350 -17.54 17.82 -2.16
CA THR A 350 -18.33 17.63 -3.37
C THR A 350 -19.79 17.30 -3.04
N PRO A 351 -20.77 17.82 -3.80
CA PRO A 351 -22.14 17.35 -3.70
C PRO A 351 -22.41 16.02 -4.41
N PHE A 352 -21.42 15.44 -5.10
CA PHE A 352 -21.57 14.19 -5.88
C PHE A 352 -20.57 13.08 -5.50
N PRO A 353 -20.39 12.78 -4.21
CA PRO A 353 -19.43 11.76 -3.81
C PRO A 353 -19.76 10.37 -4.38
N ALA A 354 -21.03 10.01 -4.55
CA ALA A 354 -21.41 8.72 -5.13
C ALA A 354 -21.32 8.72 -6.65
N ALA A 355 -22.01 9.63 -7.34
CA ALA A 355 -22.05 9.65 -8.80
C ALA A 355 -20.66 9.87 -9.40
N ILE A 356 -19.84 10.74 -8.81
CA ILE A 356 -18.52 11.04 -9.35
C ILE A 356 -17.48 10.10 -8.79
N CYS A 357 -17.21 10.10 -7.48
CA CYS A 357 -16.12 9.28 -6.94
C CYS A 357 -16.40 7.77 -7.00
N GLY A 358 -17.68 7.36 -7.02
CA GLY A 358 -18.08 5.96 -7.10
C GLY A 358 -18.16 5.39 -8.52
N TYR A 359 -18.42 6.22 -9.54
CA TYR A 359 -18.71 5.75 -10.90
C TYR A 359 -17.97 6.51 -12.02
N LEU A 360 -18.00 7.84 -12.03
CA LEU A 360 -17.57 8.63 -13.19
C LEU A 360 -16.12 9.15 -13.14
N CYS A 361 -15.49 9.14 -11.96
CA CYS A 361 -14.14 9.63 -11.77
C CYS A 361 -13.10 8.69 -12.41
N PRO A 362 -12.08 9.20 -13.13
CA PRO A 362 -10.98 8.38 -13.63
C PRO A 362 -9.93 8.02 -12.55
N ASN A 363 -10.19 8.37 -11.28
CA ASN A 363 -9.36 8.07 -10.13
C ASN A 363 -7.90 8.56 -10.23
N LEU A 364 -7.69 9.83 -10.64
CA LEU A 364 -6.36 10.47 -10.68
C LEU A 364 -5.60 10.36 -9.35
N CYS A 365 -6.33 10.40 -8.24
CA CYS A 365 -5.80 10.15 -6.91
C CYS A 365 -5.14 8.78 -6.76
N MET A 366 -5.73 7.73 -7.36
CA MET A 366 -5.22 6.36 -7.31
C MET A 366 -4.11 6.13 -8.32
N GLN A 367 -4.17 6.77 -9.49
CA GLN A 367 -3.07 6.79 -10.47
C GLN A 367 -1.77 7.36 -9.86
N ASN A 368 -1.89 8.28 -8.90
CA ASN A 368 -0.77 8.86 -8.17
C ASN A 368 -0.59 8.28 -6.76
N CYS A 369 -1.22 7.13 -6.45
CA CYS A 369 -1.04 6.50 -5.15
C CYS A 369 0.40 5.99 -5.00
N THR A 370 1.08 6.36 -3.91
CA THR A 370 2.47 5.93 -3.63
C THR A 370 2.67 4.42 -3.76
N ARG A 371 1.64 3.62 -3.43
CA ARG A 371 1.66 2.16 -3.54
C ARG A 371 2.04 1.66 -4.94
N GLN A 372 1.66 2.38 -5.99
CA GLN A 372 1.99 1.98 -7.36
C GLN A 372 3.49 1.94 -7.65
N LYS A 373 4.33 2.67 -6.89
CA LYS A 373 5.78 2.61 -7.03
C LYS A 373 6.38 1.26 -6.63
N GLY A 374 5.71 0.52 -5.75
CA GLY A 374 6.17 -0.78 -5.25
C GLY A 374 5.47 -1.97 -5.89
N ASP A 375 4.89 -1.80 -7.09
CA ASP A 375 4.01 -2.78 -7.75
C ASP A 375 2.84 -3.26 -6.87
N LEU A 376 2.43 -2.43 -5.89
CA LEU A 376 1.30 -2.70 -5.03
C LEU A 376 0.02 -2.10 -5.65
N PRO A 377 -1.13 -2.79 -5.55
CA PRO A 377 -2.38 -2.20 -6.01
C PRO A 377 -2.70 -0.96 -5.17
N ALA A 378 -3.15 0.11 -5.85
CA ALA A 378 -3.68 1.28 -5.17
C ALA A 378 -4.93 0.90 -4.35
N VAL A 379 -5.20 1.66 -3.28
CA VAL A 379 -6.46 1.51 -2.54
C VAL A 379 -7.67 1.81 -3.45
N ASP A 380 -8.84 1.30 -3.13
CA ASP A 380 -10.03 1.48 -3.97
C ASP A 380 -10.95 2.57 -3.42
N VAL A 381 -10.88 3.77 -4.01
CA VAL A 381 -11.75 4.90 -3.67
C VAL A 381 -13.17 4.77 -4.21
N THR A 382 -13.42 3.86 -5.17
CA THR A 382 -14.77 3.68 -5.71
C THR A 382 -15.69 3.04 -4.68
N LEU A 383 -15.16 2.18 -3.80
CA LEU A 383 -15.88 1.63 -2.66
C LEU A 383 -16.36 2.75 -1.72
N LEU A 384 -15.47 3.69 -1.40
CA LEU A 384 -15.79 4.89 -0.61
C LEU A 384 -16.81 5.80 -1.29
N GLY A 385 -16.68 6.00 -2.60
CA GLY A 385 -17.64 6.79 -3.37
C GLY A 385 -19.02 6.19 -3.32
N LYS A 386 -19.16 4.89 -3.63
CA LYS A 386 -20.45 4.18 -3.60
C LYS A 386 -21.09 4.18 -2.21
N ALA A 387 -20.29 4.05 -1.15
CA ALA A 387 -20.79 4.13 0.22
C ALA A 387 -21.40 5.50 0.57
N SER A 388 -21.00 6.59 -0.13
CA SER A 388 -21.53 7.94 0.09
C SER A 388 -22.99 8.18 -0.30
N LEU A 389 -23.69 7.16 -0.79
CA LEU A 389 -25.17 7.17 -0.82
C LEU A 389 -25.79 7.21 0.59
N GLN A 390 -25.05 6.75 1.61
CA GLN A 390 -25.48 6.78 3.01
C GLN A 390 -24.93 7.99 3.78
N ALA A 391 -24.30 8.95 3.09
CA ALA A 391 -23.70 10.12 3.73
C ALA A 391 -24.78 11.01 4.36
N ALA A 392 -24.57 11.39 5.62
CA ALA A 392 -25.39 12.35 6.32
C ALA A 392 -25.08 13.76 5.82
N VAL A 393 -26.14 14.54 5.56
CA VAL A 393 -26.02 15.92 5.09
C VAL A 393 -25.41 16.79 6.20
N PRO A 394 -24.30 17.52 5.93
CA PRO A 394 -23.73 18.45 6.90
C PRO A 394 -24.68 19.62 7.18
N VAL A 395 -24.67 20.12 8.41
CA VAL A 395 -25.45 21.30 8.79
C VAL A 395 -24.82 22.57 8.19
N PRO A 396 -25.57 23.38 7.41
CA PRO A 396 -25.07 24.64 6.88
C PRO A 396 -24.71 25.66 7.96
N ALA A 397 -23.75 26.53 7.68
CA ALA A 397 -23.46 27.68 8.55
C ALA A 397 -24.64 28.67 8.61
N PRO A 398 -24.70 29.53 9.65
CA PRO A 398 -25.78 30.53 9.78
C PRO A 398 -25.92 31.44 8.55
N ALA A 399 -27.17 31.80 8.24
CA ALA A 399 -27.50 32.59 7.06
C ALA A 399 -26.77 33.95 7.06
N THR A 400 -26.07 34.27 5.96
CA THR A 400 -25.34 35.53 5.81
C THR A 400 -26.18 36.63 5.14
N GLY A 401 -27.35 36.29 4.61
CA GLY A 401 -28.21 37.21 3.83
C GLY A 401 -27.69 37.57 2.44
N ARG A 402 -26.59 36.97 1.98
CA ARG A 402 -26.00 37.22 0.65
C ARG A 402 -26.64 36.31 -0.40
N LYS A 403 -27.01 36.89 -1.55
CA LYS A 403 -27.68 36.17 -2.64
C LYS A 403 -26.78 36.08 -3.87
N ILE A 404 -26.59 34.87 -4.38
CA ILE A 404 -25.68 34.61 -5.51
C ILE A 404 -26.47 33.95 -6.64
N ALA A 405 -26.40 34.51 -7.85
CA ALA A 405 -26.94 33.85 -9.03
C ALA A 405 -25.94 32.82 -9.57
N VAL A 406 -26.39 31.58 -9.76
CA VAL A 406 -25.61 30.51 -10.39
C VAL A 406 -26.27 30.14 -11.72
N ILE A 407 -25.62 30.48 -12.82
CA ILE A 407 -26.12 30.26 -14.18
C ILE A 407 -25.64 28.89 -14.66
N GLY A 408 -26.55 27.93 -14.78
CA GLY A 408 -26.29 26.55 -15.17
C GLY A 408 -26.36 25.59 -13.98
N GLY A 409 -27.23 24.60 -14.08
CA GLY A 409 -27.46 23.54 -13.09
C GLY A 409 -26.66 22.27 -13.39
N GLY A 410 -25.47 22.38 -13.99
CA GLY A 410 -24.56 21.25 -14.22
C GLY A 410 -23.63 20.98 -13.03
N ALA A 411 -22.66 20.07 -13.20
CA ALA A 411 -21.74 19.67 -12.12
C ALA A 411 -21.02 20.84 -11.44
N ALA A 412 -20.50 21.80 -12.23
CA ALA A 412 -19.81 22.99 -11.69
C ALA A 412 -20.77 23.91 -10.93
N GLY A 413 -21.93 24.22 -11.52
CA GLY A 413 -22.95 25.08 -10.92
C GLY A 413 -23.53 24.50 -9.62
N LEU A 414 -23.81 23.20 -9.62
CA LEU A 414 -24.28 22.52 -8.41
C LEU A 414 -23.19 22.43 -7.34
N SER A 415 -21.92 22.28 -7.74
CA SER A 415 -20.79 22.33 -6.80
C SER A 415 -20.66 23.68 -6.12
N VAL A 416 -20.64 24.79 -6.88
CA VAL A 416 -20.55 26.14 -6.29
C VAL A 416 -21.77 26.47 -5.44
N ALA A 417 -22.98 26.10 -5.89
CA ALA A 417 -24.21 26.32 -5.13
C ALA A 417 -24.19 25.56 -3.80
N TRP A 418 -23.83 24.27 -3.82
CA TRP A 418 -23.68 23.47 -2.60
C TRP A 418 -22.70 24.09 -1.61
N GLN A 419 -21.52 24.47 -2.09
CA GLN A 419 -20.46 25.02 -1.25
C GLN A 419 -20.84 26.38 -0.65
N LEU A 420 -21.51 27.25 -1.44
CA LEU A 420 -22.03 28.52 -0.95
C LEU A 420 -23.15 28.33 0.07
N HIS A 421 -24.05 27.38 -0.16
CA HIS A 421 -25.13 27.04 0.76
C HIS A 421 -24.57 26.55 2.11
N MET A 422 -23.61 25.61 2.10
CA MET A 422 -22.93 25.13 3.31
C MET A 422 -22.24 26.26 4.10
N LYS A 423 -21.82 27.34 3.42
CA LYS A 423 -21.21 28.53 4.04
C LYS A 423 -22.24 29.57 4.55
N GLY A 424 -23.54 29.30 4.39
CA GLY A 424 -24.63 30.13 4.86
C GLY A 424 -25.13 31.17 3.85
N HIS A 425 -24.64 31.13 2.61
CA HIS A 425 -25.12 32.02 1.56
C HIS A 425 -26.38 31.44 0.87
N GLU A 426 -27.12 32.29 0.15
CA GLU A 426 -28.32 31.91 -0.60
C GLU A 426 -28.00 31.82 -2.11
N PRO A 427 -27.60 30.65 -2.63
CA PRO A 427 -27.44 30.45 -4.06
C PRO A 427 -28.81 30.28 -4.73
N VAL A 428 -28.98 30.93 -5.88
CA VAL A 428 -30.17 30.77 -6.75
C VAL A 428 -29.73 30.25 -8.10
N ILE A 429 -30.18 29.04 -8.44
CA ILE A 429 -29.75 28.35 -9.67
C ILE A 429 -30.68 28.76 -10.82
N HIS A 430 -30.10 29.19 -11.94
CA HIS A 430 -30.79 29.51 -13.19
C HIS A 430 -30.41 28.46 -14.25
N GLU A 431 -31.32 27.54 -14.56
CA GLU A 431 -31.10 26.45 -15.51
C GLU A 431 -32.03 26.59 -16.72
N MET A 432 -31.45 26.50 -17.92
CA MET A 432 -32.17 26.61 -19.18
C MET A 432 -33.08 25.38 -19.45
N ARG A 433 -32.74 24.23 -18.88
CA ARG A 433 -33.46 22.96 -19.08
C ARG A 433 -34.52 22.72 -17.99
N ARG A 434 -35.23 21.61 -18.15
CA ARG A 434 -36.32 21.18 -17.27
C ARG A 434 -35.87 20.46 -16.00
N GLN A 435 -34.58 20.10 -15.90
CA GLN A 435 -34.02 19.33 -14.80
C GLN A 435 -32.56 19.74 -14.57
N LEU A 436 -32.06 19.50 -13.36
CA LEU A 436 -30.66 19.72 -13.00
C LEU A 436 -29.76 18.54 -13.44
N GLY A 437 -28.45 18.71 -13.26
CA GLY A 437 -27.42 17.70 -13.52
C GLY A 437 -26.60 17.92 -14.80
N GLY A 438 -27.06 18.77 -15.72
CA GLY A 438 -26.35 19.09 -16.96
C GLY A 438 -25.94 17.84 -17.74
N LYS A 439 -24.67 17.78 -18.20
CA LYS A 439 -24.15 16.64 -18.97
C LYS A 439 -24.32 15.28 -18.26
N ILE A 440 -24.32 15.24 -16.92
CA ILE A 440 -24.50 13.99 -16.16
C ILE A 440 -25.86 13.36 -16.46
N THR A 441 -26.92 14.18 -16.49
CA THR A 441 -28.27 13.68 -16.77
C THR A 441 -28.65 13.73 -18.24
N GLU A 442 -27.95 14.54 -19.05
CA GLU A 442 -28.26 14.74 -20.47
C GLU A 442 -27.53 13.77 -21.40
N THR A 443 -26.23 13.51 -21.20
CA THR A 443 -25.38 12.86 -22.22
C THR A 443 -24.56 11.69 -21.72
N ILE A 444 -24.25 11.58 -20.42
CA ILE A 444 -23.48 10.45 -19.91
C ILE A 444 -24.32 9.16 -20.04
N PRO A 445 -23.81 8.07 -20.64
CA PRO A 445 -24.57 6.83 -20.82
C PRO A 445 -25.01 6.16 -19.51
N ARG A 446 -26.17 5.49 -19.50
CA ARG A 446 -26.64 4.68 -18.34
C ARG A 446 -25.74 3.48 -18.05
N SER A 447 -24.97 3.03 -19.04
CA SER A 447 -23.95 1.98 -18.89
C SER A 447 -22.78 2.41 -17.99
N ARG A 448 -22.58 3.72 -17.79
CA ARG A 448 -21.53 4.29 -16.95
C ARG A 448 -21.95 4.47 -15.50
N ILE A 449 -23.22 4.85 -15.28
CA ILE A 449 -23.75 5.18 -13.97
C ILE A 449 -25.26 4.86 -13.90
N PRO A 450 -25.73 4.17 -12.85
CA PRO A 450 -27.16 3.96 -12.62
C PRO A 450 -27.90 5.27 -12.35
N ASP A 451 -29.11 5.43 -12.90
CA ASP A 451 -29.89 6.66 -12.71
C ASP A 451 -30.29 6.87 -11.24
N GLU A 452 -30.56 5.79 -10.52
CA GLU A 452 -30.87 5.82 -9.08
C GLU A 452 -29.79 6.55 -8.25
N VAL A 453 -28.52 6.43 -8.63
CA VAL A 453 -27.40 7.11 -7.96
C VAL A 453 -27.46 8.61 -8.23
N VAL A 454 -27.67 8.99 -9.49
CA VAL A 454 -27.75 10.39 -9.90
C VAL A 454 -28.98 11.06 -9.31
N ASP A 455 -30.14 10.41 -9.39
CA ASP A 455 -31.41 10.89 -8.89
C ASP A 455 -31.37 11.08 -7.37
N HIS A 456 -30.73 10.17 -6.63
CA HIS A 456 -30.55 10.31 -5.19
C HIS A 456 -29.75 11.57 -4.82
N GLU A 457 -28.60 11.81 -5.45
CA GLU A 457 -27.76 12.97 -5.13
C GLU A 457 -28.36 14.29 -5.63
N LEU A 458 -29.06 14.26 -6.77
CA LEU A 458 -29.80 15.43 -7.26
C LEU A 458 -30.97 15.75 -6.33
N LYS A 459 -31.72 14.75 -5.87
CA LYS A 459 -32.81 14.97 -4.91
C LYS A 459 -32.30 15.64 -3.63
N ARG A 460 -31.18 15.19 -3.07
CA ARG A 460 -30.50 15.85 -1.94
C ARG A 460 -30.22 17.32 -2.25
N LEU A 461 -29.64 17.62 -3.42
CA LEU A 461 -29.36 19.00 -3.81
C LEU A 461 -30.64 19.84 -3.99
N GLU A 462 -31.71 19.23 -4.49
CA GLU A 462 -32.99 19.90 -4.67
C GLU A 462 -33.71 20.22 -3.35
N GLU A 463 -33.52 19.39 -2.33
CA GLU A 463 -34.06 19.57 -0.98
C GLU A 463 -33.26 20.65 -0.21
N GLU A 464 -31.94 20.61 -0.29
CA GLU A 464 -31.05 21.56 0.42
C GLU A 464 -30.96 22.93 -0.28
N ILE A 465 -31.12 22.98 -1.62
CA ILE A 465 -31.03 24.22 -2.41
C ILE A 465 -32.40 24.53 -3.03
N PRO A 466 -33.32 25.17 -2.29
CA PRO A 466 -34.71 25.32 -2.72
C PRO A 466 -34.90 26.35 -3.85
N HIS A 467 -34.01 27.33 -3.97
CA HIS A 467 -34.16 28.42 -4.93
C HIS A 467 -33.58 28.07 -6.30
N LYS A 468 -34.46 27.66 -7.22
CA LYS A 468 -34.08 27.32 -8.60
C LYS A 468 -35.13 27.80 -9.61
N HIS A 469 -34.63 28.30 -10.74
CA HIS A 469 -35.41 28.70 -11.90
C HIS A 469 -35.05 27.78 -13.07
N LEU A 470 -35.92 26.83 -13.36
CA LEU A 470 -35.79 25.92 -14.50
C LEU A 470 -36.46 26.52 -15.74
N LYS A 471 -36.09 26.04 -16.94
CA LYS A 471 -36.57 26.55 -18.23
C LYS A 471 -36.29 28.05 -18.42
N HIS A 472 -35.15 28.52 -17.93
CA HIS A 472 -34.76 29.92 -17.95
C HIS A 472 -33.53 30.13 -18.86
N PRO A 473 -33.71 30.16 -20.21
CA PRO A 473 -32.64 30.58 -21.11
C PRO A 473 -32.29 32.05 -20.84
N LEU A 474 -31.00 32.40 -20.92
CA LEU A 474 -30.55 33.76 -20.66
C LEU A 474 -30.35 34.53 -21.96
N THR A 475 -30.82 35.78 -21.94
CA THR A 475 -30.50 36.82 -22.90
C THR A 475 -29.56 37.84 -22.25
N GLY A 476 -28.98 38.75 -23.02
CA GLY A 476 -28.19 39.86 -22.45
C GLY A 476 -28.99 40.77 -21.52
N GLU A 477 -30.30 40.90 -21.73
CA GLU A 477 -31.19 41.62 -20.83
C GLU A 477 -31.40 40.87 -19.51
N GLU A 478 -31.61 39.57 -19.60
CA GLU A 478 -31.80 38.72 -18.42
C GLU A 478 -30.53 38.66 -17.59
N PHE A 479 -29.35 38.57 -18.22
CA PHE A 479 -28.08 38.65 -17.52
C PHE A 479 -27.95 39.94 -16.71
N ARG A 480 -28.31 41.10 -17.31
CA ARG A 480 -28.29 42.39 -16.60
C ARG A 480 -29.22 42.41 -15.40
N LYS A 481 -30.43 41.86 -15.53
CA LYS A 481 -31.38 41.73 -14.40
C LYS A 481 -30.79 40.89 -13.27
N LEU A 482 -30.10 39.79 -13.59
CA LEU A 482 -29.40 38.98 -12.59
C LEU A 482 -28.24 39.76 -11.96
N TYR A 483 -27.45 40.44 -12.78
CA TYR A 483 -26.33 41.26 -12.31
C TYR A 483 -26.77 42.34 -11.33
N GLU A 484 -27.89 43.03 -11.59
CA GLU A 484 -28.41 44.07 -10.69
C GLU A 484 -29.02 43.49 -9.42
N LYS A 485 -29.68 42.33 -9.51
CA LYS A 485 -30.44 41.72 -8.40
C LYS A 485 -29.58 41.01 -7.36
N TYR A 486 -28.49 40.36 -7.77
CA TYR A 486 -27.69 39.49 -6.90
C TYR A 486 -26.38 40.15 -6.47
N ASP A 487 -25.80 39.73 -5.35
CA ASP A 487 -24.50 40.25 -4.87
C ASP A 487 -23.35 39.80 -5.78
N VAL A 488 -23.42 38.58 -6.32
CA VAL A 488 -22.43 37.95 -7.22
C VAL A 488 -23.15 37.09 -8.26
N VAL A 489 -22.56 36.96 -9.46
CA VAL A 489 -23.03 36.07 -10.53
C VAL A 489 -21.95 35.05 -10.88
N VAL A 490 -22.32 33.77 -10.96
CA VAL A 490 -21.42 32.67 -11.34
C VAL A 490 -21.91 32.04 -12.65
N ILE A 491 -21.06 32.05 -13.67
CA ILE A 491 -21.32 31.45 -14.99
C ILE A 491 -20.81 30.00 -15.00
N ALA A 492 -21.73 29.05 -15.05
CA ALA A 492 -21.48 27.62 -15.08
C ALA A 492 -22.29 26.92 -16.20
N THR A 493 -22.47 27.61 -17.34
CA THR A 493 -23.29 27.16 -18.48
C THR A 493 -22.75 25.91 -19.17
N GLY A 494 -21.45 25.68 -19.04
CA GLY A 494 -20.71 24.61 -19.70
C GLY A 494 -20.58 24.81 -21.21
N ALA A 495 -19.97 23.84 -21.89
CA ALA A 495 -19.80 23.84 -23.34
C ALA A 495 -20.79 22.90 -24.00
N ARG A 496 -21.62 23.44 -24.91
CA ARG A 496 -22.70 22.70 -25.59
C ARG A 496 -22.75 22.96 -27.10
N LYS A 497 -22.11 24.02 -27.59
CA LYS A 497 -22.07 24.36 -29.02
C LYS A 497 -21.01 23.48 -29.70
N PRO A 498 -21.38 22.52 -30.55
CA PRO A 498 -20.41 21.60 -31.14
C PRO A 498 -19.47 22.33 -32.10
N ARG A 499 -18.20 21.95 -32.09
CA ARG A 499 -17.26 22.36 -33.15
C ARG A 499 -17.46 21.45 -34.36
N ILE A 500 -17.82 22.05 -35.49
CA ILE A 500 -17.97 21.34 -36.76
C ILE A 500 -16.83 21.75 -37.68
N ILE A 501 -16.13 20.77 -38.24
CA ILE A 501 -15.08 21.01 -39.23
C ILE A 501 -15.74 21.37 -40.57
N PRO A 502 -15.36 22.49 -41.21
CA PRO A 502 -15.99 22.95 -42.45
C PRO A 502 -15.46 22.19 -43.68
N VAL A 503 -15.71 20.87 -43.72
CA VAL A 503 -15.44 20.02 -44.90
C VAL A 503 -16.70 19.86 -45.75
N PRO A 504 -16.58 19.60 -47.06
CA PRO A 504 -17.73 19.21 -47.88
C PRO A 504 -18.44 17.99 -47.26
N GLY A 505 -19.77 18.06 -47.12
CA GLY A 505 -20.59 17.00 -46.53
C GLY A 505 -20.73 17.05 -45.00
N HIS A 506 -20.19 18.07 -44.32
CA HIS A 506 -20.29 18.19 -42.86
C HIS A 506 -21.73 18.29 -42.34
N GLU A 507 -22.69 18.72 -43.17
CA GLU A 507 -24.11 18.79 -42.83
C GLU A 507 -24.73 17.42 -42.50
N ARG A 508 -24.04 16.32 -42.82
CA ARG A 508 -24.47 14.94 -42.58
C ARG A 508 -24.01 14.38 -41.24
N VAL A 509 -23.17 15.10 -40.48
CA VAL A 509 -22.60 14.59 -39.24
C VAL A 509 -23.55 14.80 -38.06
N ALA A 510 -23.63 13.82 -37.18
CA ALA A 510 -24.22 14.00 -35.86
C ALA A 510 -23.16 14.58 -34.92
N ALA A 511 -23.49 15.65 -34.19
CA ALA A 511 -22.64 16.09 -33.10
C ALA A 511 -22.65 15.03 -31.98
N ALA A 512 -21.50 14.77 -31.35
CA ALA A 512 -21.38 13.68 -30.38
C ALA A 512 -22.28 13.85 -29.16
N LEU A 513 -22.42 15.07 -28.62
CA LEU A 513 -23.31 15.31 -27.48
C LEU A 513 -24.79 15.10 -27.85
N ASP A 514 -25.21 15.48 -29.05
CA ASP A 514 -26.58 15.25 -29.52
C ASP A 514 -26.84 13.75 -29.72
N PHE A 515 -25.89 13.04 -30.32
CA PHE A 515 -25.95 11.58 -30.46
C PHE A 515 -26.07 10.87 -29.11
N LEU A 516 -25.22 11.24 -28.14
CA LEU A 516 -25.23 10.68 -26.80
C LEU A 516 -26.52 11.00 -26.05
N HIS A 517 -27.06 12.21 -26.23
CA HIS A 517 -28.36 12.60 -25.67
C HIS A 517 -29.48 11.71 -26.21
N GLU A 518 -29.55 11.54 -27.54
CA GLU A 518 -30.54 10.67 -28.16
C GLU A 518 -30.32 9.19 -27.80
N SER A 519 -29.08 8.74 -27.60
CA SER A 519 -28.77 7.38 -27.14
C SER A 519 -29.31 7.13 -25.74
N ARG A 520 -29.14 8.10 -24.84
CA ARG A 520 -29.63 8.02 -23.45
C ARG A 520 -31.16 7.98 -23.35
N LEU A 521 -31.84 8.54 -24.36
CA LEU A 521 -33.30 8.48 -24.51
C LEU A 521 -33.77 7.24 -25.30
N ASP A 522 -32.85 6.36 -25.70
CA ASP A 522 -33.08 5.19 -26.57
C ASP A 522 -33.77 5.56 -27.90
N ARG A 523 -33.46 6.75 -28.43
CA ARG A 523 -33.95 7.28 -29.71
C ARG A 523 -32.89 7.35 -30.81
N ALA A 524 -31.61 7.24 -30.46
CA ALA A 524 -30.52 7.24 -31.43
C ALA A 524 -30.58 6.04 -32.37
N LYS A 525 -30.16 6.25 -33.61
CA LYS A 525 -30.01 5.21 -34.64
C LYS A 525 -28.62 5.31 -35.25
N VAL A 526 -28.02 4.17 -35.52
CA VAL A 526 -26.72 4.06 -36.19
C VAL A 526 -26.81 3.07 -37.35
N GLY A 527 -26.03 3.31 -38.39
CA GLY A 527 -25.82 2.34 -39.46
C GLY A 527 -24.81 1.25 -39.06
N LYS A 528 -24.43 0.40 -40.02
CA LYS A 528 -23.52 -0.73 -39.75
C LYS A 528 -22.07 -0.26 -39.58
N ASN A 529 -21.66 0.75 -40.35
CA ASN A 529 -20.32 1.32 -40.32
C ASN A 529 -20.37 2.74 -39.74
N VAL A 530 -19.69 2.94 -38.62
CA VAL A 530 -19.66 4.23 -37.91
C VAL A 530 -18.24 4.77 -37.92
N VAL A 531 -18.09 6.02 -38.38
CA VAL A 531 -16.84 6.77 -38.27
C VAL A 531 -17.03 7.92 -37.29
N ILE A 532 -16.16 7.99 -36.29
CA ILE A 532 -16.16 9.04 -35.27
C ILE A 532 -14.93 9.92 -35.50
N ILE A 533 -15.15 11.21 -35.75
CA ILE A 533 -14.10 12.20 -35.96
C ILE A 533 -13.79 12.84 -34.61
N GLY A 534 -12.66 12.46 -34.01
CA GLY A 534 -12.23 12.83 -32.65
C GLY A 534 -12.17 11.61 -31.73
N ALA A 535 -10.98 11.31 -31.20
CA ALA A 535 -10.71 10.11 -30.39
C ALA A 535 -10.49 10.43 -28.89
N GLY A 536 -11.13 11.49 -28.38
CA GLY A 536 -11.19 11.80 -26.94
C GLY A 536 -12.21 10.95 -26.18
N ASN A 537 -12.39 11.22 -24.88
CA ASN A 537 -13.31 10.45 -24.02
C ASN A 537 -14.76 10.46 -24.54
N VAL A 538 -15.25 11.62 -24.99
CA VAL A 538 -16.59 11.75 -25.60
C VAL A 538 -16.72 10.88 -26.87
N GLY A 539 -15.67 10.83 -27.70
CA GLY A 539 -15.63 9.96 -28.87
C GLY A 539 -15.66 8.48 -28.50
N CYS A 540 -14.99 8.09 -27.41
CA CYS A 540 -15.00 6.73 -26.89
C CYS A 540 -16.36 6.32 -26.32
N ASP A 541 -17.05 7.22 -25.61
CA ASP A 541 -18.43 6.98 -25.17
C ASP A 541 -19.37 6.82 -26.37
N ALA A 542 -19.23 7.69 -27.38
CA ALA A 542 -20.00 7.56 -28.62
C ALA A 542 -19.71 6.24 -29.35
N ALA A 543 -18.47 5.74 -29.31
CA ALA A 543 -18.09 4.46 -29.89
C ALA A 543 -18.75 3.27 -29.16
N ALA A 544 -18.70 3.28 -27.83
CA ALA A 544 -19.33 2.25 -27.00
C ALA A 544 -20.85 2.22 -27.21
N GLU A 545 -21.50 3.39 -27.24
CA GLU A 545 -22.94 3.50 -27.47
C GLU A 545 -23.34 3.15 -28.91
N ALA A 546 -22.54 3.52 -29.92
CA ALA A 546 -22.78 3.08 -31.29
C ALA A 546 -22.73 1.55 -31.43
N SER A 547 -21.77 0.90 -30.76
CA SER A 547 -21.69 -0.57 -30.70
C SER A 547 -22.92 -1.17 -30.01
N ARG A 548 -23.35 -0.61 -28.86
CA ARG A 548 -24.59 -1.00 -28.16
C ARG A 548 -25.82 -0.92 -29.07
N LEU A 549 -25.88 0.09 -29.94
CA LEU A 549 -26.98 0.32 -30.87
C LEU A 549 -26.90 -0.52 -32.16
N GLY A 550 -25.91 -1.42 -32.29
CA GLY A 550 -25.84 -2.41 -33.37
C GLY A 550 -24.85 -2.09 -34.49
N ALA A 551 -23.94 -1.13 -34.30
CA ALA A 551 -22.85 -0.91 -35.26
C ALA A 551 -21.94 -2.15 -35.35
N GLN A 552 -21.62 -2.58 -36.58
CA GLN A 552 -20.76 -3.74 -36.84
C GLN A 552 -19.28 -3.35 -36.95
N SER A 553 -19.01 -2.11 -37.35
CA SER A 553 -17.66 -1.55 -37.45
C SER A 553 -17.68 -0.12 -36.92
N VAL A 554 -16.84 0.15 -35.91
CA VAL A 554 -16.67 1.49 -35.33
C VAL A 554 -15.21 1.90 -35.47
N THR A 555 -14.97 3.05 -36.12
CA THR A 555 -13.62 3.60 -36.31
C THR A 555 -13.56 5.03 -35.78
N LEU A 556 -12.67 5.30 -34.83
CA LEU A 556 -12.34 6.64 -34.38
C LEU A 556 -11.11 7.13 -35.15
N ILE A 557 -11.21 8.33 -35.70
CA ILE A 557 -10.10 9.00 -36.38
C ILE A 557 -9.71 10.28 -35.64
N ASP A 558 -8.42 10.57 -35.56
CA ASP A 558 -7.92 11.80 -34.95
C ASP A 558 -6.68 12.33 -35.69
N ILE A 559 -6.49 13.66 -35.65
CA ILE A 559 -5.32 14.32 -36.22
C ILE A 559 -4.08 14.18 -35.32
N GLN A 560 -4.28 13.86 -34.04
CA GLN A 560 -3.24 13.67 -33.03
C GLN A 560 -3.37 12.30 -32.36
N ALA A 561 -2.41 11.95 -31.50
CA ALA A 561 -2.53 10.77 -30.67
C ALA A 561 -3.81 10.89 -29.80
N PRO A 562 -4.66 9.85 -29.71
CA PRO A 562 -5.90 9.90 -28.95
C PRO A 562 -5.66 10.36 -27.50
N ALA A 563 -6.32 11.45 -27.11
CA ALA A 563 -6.28 11.97 -25.75
C ALA A 563 -7.18 11.17 -24.78
N SER A 564 -7.86 10.12 -25.27
CA SER A 564 -8.72 9.26 -24.46
C SER A 564 -7.94 8.33 -23.53
N PHE A 565 -8.49 8.12 -22.35
CA PHE A 565 -7.93 7.27 -21.30
C PHE A 565 -9.04 6.69 -20.41
N GLY A 566 -8.65 5.89 -19.42
CA GLY A 566 -9.57 5.42 -18.39
C GLY A 566 -10.61 4.41 -18.90
N VAL A 567 -11.80 4.45 -18.30
CA VAL A 567 -12.86 3.46 -18.53
C VAL A 567 -13.52 3.67 -19.90
N GLU A 568 -13.62 4.92 -20.36
CA GLU A 568 -14.17 5.34 -21.63
C GLU A 568 -13.42 4.64 -22.77
N ARG A 569 -12.09 4.75 -22.74
CA ARG A 569 -11.22 4.08 -23.71
C ARG A 569 -11.34 2.56 -23.64
N LYS A 570 -11.31 1.98 -22.44
CA LYS A 570 -11.46 0.52 -22.25
C LYS A 570 -12.79 0.00 -22.80
N HIS A 571 -13.87 0.75 -22.63
CA HIS A 571 -15.19 0.38 -23.16
C HIS A 571 -15.20 0.44 -24.70
N ALA A 572 -14.61 1.47 -25.30
CA ALA A 572 -14.48 1.56 -26.76
C ALA A 572 -13.62 0.41 -27.32
N GLU A 573 -12.50 0.10 -26.68
CA GLU A 573 -11.62 -1.02 -27.07
C GLU A 573 -12.33 -2.38 -26.91
N ALA A 574 -13.05 -2.61 -25.81
CA ALA A 574 -13.85 -3.81 -25.58
C ALA A 574 -15.00 -3.95 -26.59
N ALA A 575 -15.53 -2.83 -27.07
CA ALA A 575 -16.53 -2.78 -28.14
C ALA A 575 -15.94 -3.02 -29.55
N GLY A 576 -14.62 -3.25 -29.66
CA GLY A 576 -13.93 -3.52 -30.92
C GLY A 576 -13.62 -2.26 -31.75
N ALA A 577 -13.66 -1.08 -31.15
CA ALA A 577 -13.43 0.16 -31.87
C ALA A 577 -11.97 0.29 -32.34
N LYS A 578 -11.79 0.69 -33.61
CA LYS A 578 -10.48 0.91 -34.22
C LYS A 578 -10.08 2.38 -34.11
N PHE A 579 -8.86 2.64 -33.68
CA PHE A 579 -8.33 3.99 -33.55
C PHE A 579 -7.32 4.24 -34.67
N LEU A 580 -7.50 5.29 -35.47
CA LEU A 580 -6.60 5.66 -36.57
C LEU A 580 -6.11 7.10 -36.41
N TRP A 581 -4.80 7.28 -36.33
CA TRP A 581 -4.15 8.60 -36.26
C TRP A 581 -2.72 8.53 -36.86
N PRO A 582 -2.17 9.65 -37.36
CA PRO A 582 -2.86 10.90 -37.67
C PRO A 582 -3.72 10.76 -38.95
N ARG A 583 -4.97 11.24 -38.90
CA ARG A 583 -5.93 11.18 -40.01
C ARG A 583 -6.67 12.51 -40.14
N PHE A 584 -6.70 13.07 -41.36
CA PHE A 584 -7.37 14.33 -41.67
C PHE A 584 -8.54 14.07 -42.61
N THR A 585 -9.71 14.58 -42.24
CA THR A 585 -10.93 14.44 -43.05
C THR A 585 -10.89 15.40 -44.22
N LYS A 586 -11.12 14.90 -45.44
CA LYS A 586 -11.20 15.71 -46.67
C LYS A 586 -12.66 15.99 -47.04
N THR A 587 -13.51 14.98 -47.07
CA THR A 587 -14.91 15.08 -47.48
C THR A 587 -15.72 13.95 -46.86
N ILE A 588 -16.99 14.23 -46.57
CA ILE A 588 -17.94 13.26 -46.05
C ILE A 588 -19.00 13.02 -47.13
N THR A 589 -19.15 11.77 -47.54
CA THR A 589 -20.15 11.36 -48.53
C THR A 589 -21.29 10.63 -47.83
N GLU A 590 -22.30 10.18 -48.59
CA GLU A 590 -23.42 9.42 -48.03
C GLU A 590 -23.03 8.03 -47.50
N THR A 591 -21.94 7.45 -48.04
CA THR A 591 -21.52 6.07 -47.74
C THR A 591 -20.10 5.95 -47.21
N ALA A 592 -19.35 7.05 -47.09
CA ALA A 592 -17.94 7.03 -46.70
C ALA A 592 -17.40 8.37 -46.20
N VAL A 593 -16.33 8.30 -45.41
CA VAL A 593 -15.45 9.43 -45.06
C VAL A 593 -14.15 9.31 -45.86
N GLU A 594 -13.88 10.30 -46.72
CA GLU A 594 -12.64 10.39 -47.48
C GLU A 594 -11.59 11.17 -46.69
N LEU A 595 -10.38 10.61 -46.60
CA LEU A 595 -9.25 11.22 -45.93
C LEU A 595 -8.32 11.92 -46.94
N THR A 596 -7.48 12.84 -46.44
CA THR A 596 -6.56 13.60 -47.29
C THR A 596 -5.47 12.74 -47.94
N ASP A 597 -5.15 11.58 -47.36
CA ASP A 597 -4.17 10.63 -47.89
C ASP A 597 -4.74 9.69 -48.98
N GLY A 598 -6.00 9.89 -49.37
CA GLY A 598 -6.70 9.07 -50.35
C GLY A 598 -7.39 7.83 -49.78
N THR A 599 -7.26 7.56 -48.47
CA THR A 599 -7.99 6.48 -47.82
C THR A 599 -9.48 6.79 -47.77
N VAL A 600 -10.32 5.79 -48.07
CA VAL A 600 -11.77 5.88 -47.98
C VAL A 600 -12.26 4.94 -46.89
N LEU A 601 -12.91 5.49 -45.87
CA LEU A 601 -13.50 4.72 -44.77
C LEU A 601 -15.00 4.56 -45.01
N PRO A 602 -15.54 3.34 -45.19
CA PRO A 602 -16.99 3.13 -45.26
C PRO A 602 -17.68 3.66 -44.00
N ALA A 603 -18.73 4.46 -44.18
CA ALA A 603 -19.45 5.10 -43.09
C ALA A 603 -20.91 5.33 -43.48
N ASP A 604 -21.81 4.63 -42.78
CA ASP A 604 -23.26 4.86 -42.83
C ASP A 604 -23.68 5.95 -41.82
N THR A 605 -22.84 6.19 -40.81
CA THR A 605 -23.06 7.20 -39.79
C THR A 605 -21.73 7.86 -39.42
N VAL A 606 -21.72 9.19 -39.40
CA VAL A 606 -20.55 9.97 -39.04
C VAL A 606 -20.86 10.81 -37.80
N ILE A 607 -20.05 10.66 -36.75
CA ILE A 607 -20.20 11.38 -35.49
C ILE A 607 -19.00 12.33 -35.33
N MET A 608 -19.26 13.60 -35.02
CA MET A 608 -18.23 14.62 -34.80
C MET A 608 -18.03 14.84 -33.29
N ALA A 609 -16.82 14.54 -32.80
CA ALA A 609 -16.41 14.59 -31.39
C ALA A 609 -15.12 15.41 -31.18
N VAL A 610 -14.95 16.51 -31.93
CA VAL A 610 -13.74 17.36 -31.91
C VAL A 610 -13.77 18.50 -30.88
N GLY A 611 -14.71 18.42 -29.93
CA GLY A 611 -14.87 19.36 -28.82
C GLY A 611 -16.04 20.32 -28.98
N ASP A 612 -16.38 21.00 -27.88
CA ASP A 612 -17.52 21.91 -27.77
C ASP A 612 -17.06 23.30 -27.31
N GLN A 613 -17.92 24.30 -27.52
CA GLN A 613 -17.77 25.66 -27.00
C GLN A 613 -18.97 26.05 -26.12
N PRO A 614 -18.77 26.91 -25.12
CA PRO A 614 -19.89 27.51 -24.42
C PRO A 614 -20.66 28.47 -25.33
N ASP A 615 -21.98 28.55 -25.10
CA ASP A 615 -22.79 29.62 -25.66
C ASP A 615 -22.75 30.80 -24.69
N LEU A 616 -22.12 31.89 -25.14
CA LEU A 616 -21.82 33.07 -24.33
C LEU A 616 -22.53 34.33 -24.86
N ILE A 617 -23.51 34.18 -25.76
CA ILE A 617 -24.15 35.32 -26.44
C ILE A 617 -24.90 36.27 -25.49
N PHE A 618 -25.21 35.81 -24.28
CA PHE A 618 -25.86 36.59 -23.22
C PHE A 618 -24.88 37.44 -22.40
N LEU A 619 -23.57 37.23 -22.55
CA LEU A 619 -22.57 37.99 -21.81
C LEU A 619 -22.35 39.36 -22.46
N PRO A 620 -22.13 40.40 -21.65
CA PRO A 620 -21.80 41.72 -22.18
C PRO A 620 -20.31 41.78 -22.57
N GLU A 621 -19.92 42.74 -23.42
CA GLU A 621 -18.58 42.80 -24.03
C GLU A 621 -17.45 43.00 -23.01
N GLU A 622 -17.76 43.53 -21.82
CA GLU A 622 -16.81 43.76 -20.73
C GLU A 622 -16.29 42.45 -20.12
N ILE A 623 -17.03 41.35 -20.25
CA ILE A 623 -16.58 40.02 -19.84
C ILE A 623 -15.69 39.43 -20.93
N LYS A 624 -14.38 39.45 -20.69
CA LYS A 624 -13.39 39.01 -21.69
C LYS A 624 -13.55 37.54 -22.03
N THR A 625 -13.51 37.25 -23.33
CA THR A 625 -13.47 35.88 -23.85
C THR A 625 -12.26 35.68 -24.76
N GLU A 626 -11.70 34.47 -24.77
CA GLU A 626 -10.61 34.08 -25.66
C GLU A 626 -10.92 32.71 -26.28
N LYS A 627 -10.82 32.59 -27.61
CA LYS A 627 -11.10 31.34 -28.36
C LYS A 627 -12.49 30.73 -28.06
N GLY A 628 -13.44 31.57 -27.68
CA GLY A 628 -14.80 31.20 -27.33
C GLY A 628 -15.00 30.73 -25.89
N PHE A 629 -14.05 30.94 -24.98
CA PHE A 629 -14.18 30.63 -23.55
C PHE A 629 -14.04 31.89 -22.69
N VAL A 630 -14.63 31.91 -21.50
CA VAL A 630 -14.52 33.04 -20.56
C VAL A 630 -13.13 33.06 -19.93
N VAL A 631 -12.48 34.24 -19.94
CA VAL A 631 -11.16 34.42 -19.32
C VAL A 631 -11.34 34.71 -17.83
N VAL A 632 -10.60 33.97 -17.00
CA VAL A 632 -10.64 34.09 -15.53
C VAL A 632 -9.25 34.05 -14.91
N ASN A 633 -9.13 34.54 -13.67
CA ASN A 633 -7.95 34.35 -12.83
C ASN A 633 -7.99 32.98 -12.09
N GLU A 634 -6.99 32.72 -11.24
CA GLU A 634 -6.88 31.46 -10.46
C GLU A 634 -8.03 31.23 -9.46
N LYS A 635 -8.75 32.30 -9.09
CA LYS A 635 -9.94 32.26 -8.24
C LYS A 635 -11.24 32.11 -9.04
N PHE A 636 -11.14 31.89 -10.36
CA PHE A 636 -12.26 31.82 -11.30
C PHE A 636 -13.05 33.14 -11.44
N GLN A 637 -12.46 34.26 -11.04
CA GLN A 637 -13.05 35.59 -11.21
C GLN A 637 -12.76 36.12 -12.63
N THR A 638 -13.76 36.72 -13.27
CA THR A 638 -13.65 37.28 -14.63
C THR A 638 -12.99 38.67 -14.62
N SER A 639 -13.01 39.37 -15.76
CA SER A 639 -12.67 40.79 -15.84
C SER A 639 -13.59 41.70 -15.03
N ASP A 640 -14.80 41.25 -14.68
CA ASP A 640 -15.68 41.94 -13.73
C ASP A 640 -15.54 41.30 -12.33
N PRO A 641 -15.21 42.09 -11.27
CA PRO A 641 -15.06 41.57 -9.90
C PRO A 641 -16.29 40.86 -9.32
N LYS A 642 -17.49 41.20 -9.80
CA LYS A 642 -18.77 40.63 -9.36
C LYS A 642 -19.13 39.33 -10.10
N VAL A 643 -18.40 39.00 -11.17
CA VAL A 643 -18.72 37.86 -12.05
C VAL A 643 -17.61 36.83 -12.01
N PHE A 644 -18.00 35.58 -11.77
CA PHE A 644 -17.14 34.40 -11.78
C PHE A 644 -17.56 33.47 -12.92
N ALA A 645 -16.64 32.66 -13.43
CA ALA A 645 -16.97 31.63 -14.43
C ALA A 645 -16.19 30.33 -14.14
N ILE A 646 -16.87 29.18 -14.25
CA ILE A 646 -16.33 27.88 -13.85
C ILE A 646 -16.71 26.75 -14.82
N GLY A 647 -15.96 25.65 -14.74
CA GLY A 647 -16.18 24.44 -15.55
C GLY A 647 -15.94 24.65 -17.04
N ASP A 648 -16.68 23.92 -17.87
CA ASP A 648 -16.51 23.92 -19.33
C ASP A 648 -16.76 25.30 -19.99
N ALA A 649 -17.32 26.28 -19.27
CA ALA A 649 -17.44 27.66 -19.76
C ALA A 649 -16.08 28.39 -19.84
N VAL A 650 -15.11 27.95 -19.05
CA VAL A 650 -13.74 28.48 -19.01
C VAL A 650 -12.78 27.58 -19.78
N ARG A 651 -12.89 26.26 -19.59
CA ARG A 651 -12.04 25.28 -20.27
C ARG A 651 -12.69 23.91 -20.20
N LEU A 652 -12.69 23.17 -21.30
CA LEU A 652 -13.10 21.76 -21.31
C LEU A 652 -12.23 20.94 -20.36
N GLY A 653 -12.85 20.06 -19.57
CA GLY A 653 -12.14 19.22 -18.62
C GLY A 653 -12.95 18.05 -18.08
N LEU A 654 -12.45 17.45 -17.01
CA LEU A 654 -13.10 16.37 -16.28
C LEU A 654 -14.20 16.91 -15.36
N LEU A 655 -15.19 16.06 -15.04
CA LEU A 655 -16.22 16.37 -14.04
C LEU A 655 -15.62 16.79 -12.69
N THR A 656 -14.53 16.14 -12.26
CA THR A 656 -13.83 16.47 -11.01
C THR A 656 -13.18 17.85 -11.04
N GLU A 657 -12.69 18.30 -12.20
CA GLU A 657 -12.15 19.67 -12.36
C GLU A 657 -13.27 20.71 -12.31
N ALA A 658 -14.41 20.42 -12.97
CA ALA A 658 -15.59 21.27 -12.92
C ALA A 658 -16.13 21.44 -11.48
N ILE A 659 -16.19 20.35 -10.72
CA ILE A 659 -16.58 20.36 -9.30
C ILE A 659 -15.54 21.10 -8.45
N GLY A 660 -14.25 20.84 -8.68
CA GLY A 660 -13.16 21.53 -7.99
C GLY A 660 -13.19 23.04 -8.21
N ALA A 661 -13.44 23.48 -9.45
CA ALA A 661 -13.61 24.89 -9.80
C ALA A 661 -14.77 25.53 -9.02
N GLY A 662 -15.90 24.82 -8.87
CA GLY A 662 -17.01 25.28 -8.04
C GLY A 662 -16.63 25.47 -6.57
N ARG A 663 -15.84 24.56 -5.99
CA ARG A 663 -15.33 24.69 -4.61
C ARG A 663 -14.41 25.90 -4.45
N VAL A 664 -13.46 26.08 -5.37
CA VAL A 664 -12.51 27.20 -5.33
C VAL A 664 -13.24 28.53 -5.49
N ALA A 665 -14.17 28.64 -6.46
CA ALA A 665 -14.96 29.84 -6.66
C ALA A 665 -15.85 30.16 -5.45
N ALA A 666 -16.54 29.17 -4.87
CA ALA A 666 -17.36 29.38 -3.68
C ALA A 666 -16.55 29.90 -2.50
N ARG A 667 -15.32 29.40 -2.31
CA ARG A 667 -14.40 29.91 -1.29
C ARG A 667 -14.02 31.37 -1.58
N ALA A 668 -13.58 31.67 -2.81
CA ALA A 668 -13.21 33.03 -3.20
C ALA A 668 -14.36 34.04 -3.02
N ILE A 669 -15.61 33.62 -3.28
CA ILE A 669 -16.80 34.45 -3.07
C ILE A 669 -17.09 34.67 -1.57
N ASP A 670 -16.99 33.63 -0.74
CA ASP A 670 -17.14 33.75 0.71
C ASP A 670 -16.06 34.66 1.32
N ASP A 671 -14.82 34.51 0.87
CA ASP A 671 -13.69 35.35 1.29
C ASP A 671 -13.91 36.81 0.90
N LEU A 672 -14.41 37.07 -0.32
CA LEU A 672 -14.80 38.39 -0.79
C LEU A 672 -15.86 39.04 0.13
N PHE A 673 -16.87 38.28 0.57
CA PHE A 673 -17.90 38.81 1.47
C PHE A 673 -17.43 39.02 2.90
N ARG A 674 -16.44 38.24 3.35
CA ARG A 674 -15.92 38.27 4.72
C ARG A 674 -14.67 39.13 4.88
N GLY A 675 -14.15 39.70 3.78
CA GLY A 675 -12.93 40.52 3.79
C GLY A 675 -11.68 39.73 4.18
N ARG A 676 -11.63 38.44 3.86
CA ARG A 676 -10.47 37.58 4.15
C ARG A 676 -9.57 37.50 2.92
N GLU A 677 -8.27 37.57 3.15
CA GLU A 677 -7.27 37.16 2.18
C GLU A 677 -6.72 35.78 2.56
N ASP A 678 -7.62 34.81 2.76
CA ASP A 678 -7.19 33.45 3.06
C ASP A 678 -6.72 32.78 1.76
N THR A 679 -5.41 32.75 1.55
CA THR A 679 -4.79 31.76 0.68
C THR A 679 -4.47 30.55 1.55
N TYR A 680 -5.05 29.37 1.30
CA TYR A 680 -4.34 28.07 1.44
C TYR A 680 -5.21 26.85 1.09
N ASP A 681 -4.66 26.03 0.19
CA ASP A 681 -4.71 24.55 0.11
C ASP A 681 -3.49 24.14 -0.76
N GLN A 682 -2.31 24.69 -0.48
CA GLN A 682 -1.07 24.39 -1.22
C GLN A 682 0.05 23.98 -0.27
N LEU A 683 -0.22 22.99 0.60
CA LEU A 683 0.91 22.22 1.11
C LEU A 683 1.49 21.44 -0.07
N PRO A 684 2.82 21.41 -0.25
CA PRO A 684 3.41 20.58 -1.29
C PRO A 684 3.07 19.10 -1.03
N PRO A 685 2.95 18.27 -2.08
CA PRO A 685 2.81 16.84 -1.89
C PRO A 685 4.04 16.29 -1.16
N ILE A 686 3.83 15.29 -0.31
CA ILE A 686 4.95 14.60 0.33
C ILE A 686 5.82 13.92 -0.73
N ASP A 687 7.14 13.98 -0.56
CA ASP A 687 8.03 13.14 -1.33
C ASP A 687 7.73 11.66 -1.04
N THR A 688 7.19 10.99 -2.05
CA THR A 688 6.85 9.57 -2.06
C THR A 688 8.01 8.63 -1.64
N GLU A 689 9.28 9.02 -1.81
CA GLU A 689 10.45 8.22 -1.38
C GLU A 689 10.58 8.12 0.14
N ARG A 690 9.96 9.06 0.87
CA ARG A 690 9.88 9.05 2.34
C ARG A 690 8.96 7.95 2.86
N VAL A 691 8.00 7.48 2.05
CA VAL A 691 7.00 6.48 2.44
C VAL A 691 7.58 5.07 2.24
N LYS A 692 7.46 4.22 3.25
CA LYS A 692 8.01 2.86 3.22
C LYS A 692 6.91 1.84 2.94
N LEU A 693 7.08 1.11 1.83
CA LEU A 693 6.09 0.15 1.33
C LEU A 693 6.40 -1.29 1.72
N GLU A 694 7.55 -1.54 2.33
CA GLU A 694 8.04 -2.86 2.77
C GLU A 694 7.13 -3.51 3.82
N TYR A 695 6.26 -2.71 4.44
CA TYR A 695 5.26 -3.15 5.42
C TYR A 695 4.00 -3.78 4.80
N TYR A 696 3.83 -3.74 3.46
CA TYR A 696 2.62 -4.21 2.79
C TYR A 696 2.85 -5.50 1.98
N ASP A 697 1.84 -6.37 1.92
CA ASP A 697 1.92 -7.64 1.18
C ASP A 697 1.69 -7.43 -0.34
N PRO A 698 2.68 -7.71 -1.20
CA PRO A 698 2.53 -7.58 -2.66
C PRO A 698 1.67 -8.69 -3.29
N ARG A 699 1.33 -9.74 -2.55
CA ARG A 699 0.51 -10.85 -3.08
C ARG A 699 -0.97 -10.57 -3.06
N LEU A 700 -1.42 -9.52 -2.37
CA LEU A 700 -2.83 -9.12 -2.34
C LEU A 700 -3.17 -8.44 -3.67
N PRO A 701 -3.96 -9.07 -4.56
CA PRO A 701 -4.18 -8.55 -5.90
C PRO A 701 -5.22 -7.42 -5.92
N ARG A 702 -6.09 -7.36 -4.91
CA ARG A 702 -7.15 -6.36 -4.74
C ARG A 702 -7.60 -6.29 -3.29
N PHE A 703 -8.32 -5.23 -2.97
CA PHE A 703 -9.03 -5.07 -1.71
C PHE A 703 -10.48 -5.54 -1.87
N GLU A 704 -11.01 -6.27 -0.89
CA GLU A 704 -12.37 -6.84 -0.95
C GLU A 704 -13.41 -5.89 -0.36
N ASP A 705 -12.99 -5.08 0.61
CA ASP A 705 -13.87 -4.19 1.37
C ASP A 705 -13.14 -2.91 1.84
N PRO A 706 -13.88 -1.88 2.31
CA PRO A 706 -13.30 -0.63 2.80
C PRO A 706 -12.31 -0.78 3.98
N LEU A 707 -12.48 -1.74 4.89
CA LEU A 707 -11.55 -1.97 6.00
C LEU A 707 -10.22 -2.50 5.49
N SER A 708 -10.24 -3.45 4.55
CA SER A 708 -9.04 -3.96 3.89
C SER A 708 -8.28 -2.86 3.14
N CYS A 709 -9.00 -1.96 2.43
CA CYS A 709 -8.42 -0.74 1.83
C CYS A 709 -7.78 0.17 2.87
N ALA A 710 -8.47 0.42 3.99
CA ALA A 710 -8.00 1.30 5.05
C ALA A 710 -6.73 0.77 5.72
N ALA A 711 -6.64 -0.55 5.92
CA ALA A 711 -5.45 -1.23 6.43
C ALA A 711 -4.27 -1.14 5.44
N GLY A 712 -4.53 -1.32 4.14
CA GLY A 712 -3.54 -1.23 3.07
C GLY A 712 -3.11 0.20 2.70
N CYS A 713 -3.84 1.22 3.14
CA CYS A 713 -3.47 2.62 2.90
C CYS A 713 -2.15 2.98 3.60
N ALA A 714 -1.20 3.54 2.84
CA ALA A 714 0.13 3.91 3.36
C ALA A 714 0.15 5.13 4.28
N SER A 715 -0.97 5.86 4.39
CA SER A 715 -1.09 7.08 5.22
C SER A 715 0.00 8.12 4.93
N CYS A 716 0.35 8.30 3.65
CA CYS A 716 1.42 9.20 3.21
C CYS A 716 1.27 10.60 3.83
N GLY A 717 2.27 11.07 4.57
CA GLY A 717 2.27 12.42 5.17
C GLY A 717 1.43 12.59 6.43
N ALA A 718 0.75 11.55 6.92
CA ALA A 718 -0.02 11.58 8.16
C ALA A 718 0.29 10.38 9.07
N CYS A 719 0.66 10.67 10.32
CA CYS A 719 1.06 9.69 11.31
C CYS A 719 -0.09 8.72 11.64
N ARG A 720 0.27 7.45 11.84
CA ARG A 720 -0.68 6.38 12.20
C ARG A 720 -0.71 6.07 13.70
N ASP A 721 0.01 6.86 14.49
CA ASP A 721 0.20 6.63 15.93
C ASP A 721 0.67 5.19 16.28
N CYS A 722 1.57 4.64 15.47
CA CYS A 722 1.94 3.22 15.57
C CYS A 722 3.01 2.89 16.63
N GLY A 723 3.59 3.89 17.32
CA GLY A 723 4.64 3.69 18.33
C GLY A 723 5.99 3.15 17.81
N LEU A 724 6.14 2.91 16.50
CA LEU A 724 7.33 2.28 15.94
C LEU A 724 8.60 3.12 16.15
N CYS A 725 8.48 4.45 16.04
CA CYS A 725 9.60 5.36 16.25
C CYS A 725 10.07 5.43 17.71
N GLU A 726 9.16 5.25 18.68
CA GLU A 726 9.52 5.10 20.10
C GLU A 726 10.25 3.77 20.31
N THR A 727 9.66 2.68 19.80
CA THR A 727 10.16 1.32 19.99
C THR A 727 11.55 1.10 19.38
N ILE A 728 11.83 1.70 18.22
CA ILE A 728 13.11 1.52 17.52
C ILE A 728 14.20 2.49 18.00
N CYS A 729 13.86 3.49 18.82
CA CYS A 729 14.83 4.50 19.24
C CYS A 729 15.84 3.86 20.22
N PRO A 730 17.14 3.73 19.85
CA PRO A 730 18.10 3.03 20.69
C PRO A 730 18.39 3.75 22.02
N GLN A 731 18.12 5.06 22.07
CA GLN A 731 18.35 5.90 23.25
C GLN A 731 17.05 6.27 23.98
N ASN A 732 15.90 5.77 23.54
CA ASN A 732 14.57 6.18 24.03
C ASN A 732 14.37 7.71 24.01
N ALA A 733 14.97 8.38 23.03
CA ALA A 733 14.88 9.82 22.87
C ALA A 733 13.56 10.30 22.28
N ILE A 734 12.66 9.40 21.86
CA ILE A 734 11.38 9.74 21.25
C ILE A 734 10.26 9.34 22.21
N SER A 735 9.30 10.25 22.42
CA SER A 735 8.13 10.00 23.24
C SER A 735 6.87 10.55 22.60
N ARG A 736 5.77 9.82 22.73
CA ARG A 736 4.43 10.29 22.37
C ARG A 736 3.87 11.18 23.47
N GLN A 737 3.41 12.38 23.12
CA GLN A 737 2.66 13.28 23.98
C GLN A 737 1.19 13.30 23.58
N ASP A 738 0.32 13.12 24.57
CA ASP A 738 -1.14 13.24 24.40
C ASP A 738 -1.56 14.69 24.60
N LEU A 739 -2.22 15.26 23.58
CA LEU A 739 -2.66 16.65 23.59
C LEU A 739 -4.16 16.78 23.90
N GLY A 740 -4.87 15.67 24.13
CA GLY A 740 -6.32 15.63 24.33
C GLY A 740 -7.12 15.61 23.01
N GLU A 741 -8.42 15.29 23.09
CA GLU A 741 -9.34 15.26 21.94
C GLU A 741 -8.85 14.42 20.73
N GLU A 742 -8.23 13.26 21.00
CA GLU A 742 -7.58 12.39 20.00
C GLU A 742 -6.36 12.99 19.28
N ALA A 743 -5.90 14.19 19.67
CA ALA A 743 -4.68 14.81 19.16
C ALA A 743 -3.45 14.30 19.93
N TYR A 744 -2.35 14.14 19.21
CA TYR A 744 -1.09 13.65 19.77
C TYR A 744 0.08 14.20 18.96
N GLU A 745 1.25 14.23 19.58
CA GLU A 745 2.52 14.52 18.91
C GLU A 745 3.62 13.57 19.36
N TYR A 746 4.67 13.44 18.55
CA TYR A 746 5.88 12.74 18.94
C TYR A 746 7.01 13.74 19.06
N THR A 747 7.62 13.82 20.24
CA THR A 747 8.70 14.74 20.55
C THR A 747 10.03 14.00 20.66
N VAL A 748 11.13 14.74 20.51
CA VAL A 748 12.50 14.22 20.57
C VAL A 748 13.24 14.93 21.69
N ASP A 749 13.71 14.18 22.68
CA ASP A 749 14.63 14.67 23.71
C ASP A 749 16.01 14.87 23.09
N ALA A 750 16.49 16.11 23.13
CA ALA A 750 17.73 16.46 22.46
C ALA A 750 18.97 15.89 23.16
N GLU A 751 18.93 15.74 24.49
CA GLU A 751 20.04 15.27 25.30
C GLU A 751 20.26 13.76 25.14
N LEU A 752 19.21 13.03 24.73
CA LEU A 752 19.27 11.60 24.46
C LEU A 752 19.47 11.28 22.97
N CYS A 753 19.03 12.16 22.07
CA CYS A 753 19.03 11.88 20.64
C CYS A 753 20.42 11.98 20.02
N ILE A 754 20.85 10.88 19.39
CA ILE A 754 22.16 10.74 18.74
C ILE A 754 22.13 10.98 17.22
N GLY A 755 21.00 11.42 16.67
CA GLY A 755 20.87 11.73 15.23
C GLY A 755 21.01 10.54 14.27
N CYS A 756 20.79 9.30 14.73
CA CYS A 756 21.01 8.08 13.93
C CYS A 756 19.99 7.85 12.79
N GLY A 757 18.81 8.46 12.86
CA GLY A 757 17.79 8.38 11.81
C GLY A 757 16.95 7.10 11.75
N PHE A 758 17.04 6.19 12.74
CA PHE A 758 16.17 5.00 12.76
C PHE A 758 14.68 5.32 12.74
N CYS A 759 14.24 6.41 13.40
CA CYS A 759 12.86 6.88 13.35
C CYS A 759 12.40 7.24 11.93
N ALA A 760 13.26 7.89 11.14
CA ALA A 760 13.01 8.21 9.74
C ALA A 760 13.05 6.97 8.85
N GLY A 761 14.02 6.08 9.06
CA GLY A 761 14.16 4.84 8.29
C GLY A 761 13.00 3.87 8.51
N ALA A 762 12.44 3.81 9.72
CA ALA A 762 11.36 2.90 10.06
C ALA A 762 9.96 3.46 9.77
N CYS A 763 9.78 4.78 9.66
CA CYS A 763 8.44 5.37 9.54
C CYS A 763 7.72 4.93 8.25
N PRO A 764 6.59 4.20 8.33
CA PRO A 764 5.87 3.77 7.12
C PRO A 764 5.28 4.94 6.34
N CYS A 765 4.98 6.05 7.03
CA CYS A 765 4.19 7.17 6.49
C CYS A 765 5.07 8.33 6.00
N GLY A 766 6.40 8.27 6.23
CA GLY A 766 7.35 9.32 5.86
C GLY A 766 7.33 10.59 6.72
N ILE A 767 6.83 10.51 7.97
CA ILE A 767 6.61 11.67 8.85
C ILE A 767 7.93 12.27 9.36
N TRP A 768 8.86 11.41 9.75
CA TRP A 768 10.14 11.83 10.29
C TRP A 768 11.08 12.30 9.18
N ARG A 769 11.55 13.54 9.27
CA ARG A 769 12.58 14.09 8.39
C ARG A 769 13.87 14.27 9.18
N LEU A 770 14.98 13.80 8.63
CA LEU A 770 16.30 14.15 9.15
C LEU A 770 16.78 15.43 8.49
N ILE A 771 17.18 16.40 9.30
CA ILE A 771 17.90 17.60 8.85
C ILE A 771 19.29 17.61 9.50
N GLU A 772 20.25 18.26 8.86
CA GLU A 772 21.54 18.51 9.50
C GLU A 772 21.33 19.45 10.71
N ASN A 773 22.10 19.22 11.77
CA ASN A 773 22.12 20.09 12.92
C ASN A 773 22.84 21.40 12.56
N ASP A 774 22.46 22.49 13.20
CA ASP A 774 23.08 23.78 12.95
C ASP A 774 24.58 23.70 13.29
N PRO A 775 25.46 24.24 12.43
CA PRO A 775 26.89 24.25 12.70
C PRO A 775 27.15 25.06 13.98
N LEU A 776 28.00 24.53 14.86
CA LEU A 776 28.53 25.27 16.00
C LEU A 776 29.42 26.40 15.46
N GLU A 777 29.00 27.66 15.66
CA GLU A 777 29.82 28.85 15.32
C GLU A 777 31.06 28.99 16.19
#